data_AF-A0A523WW35-F1
#
_entry.id   AF-A0A523WW35-F1
#
_cell.length_a   1.000
_cell.length_b   1.000
_cell.length_c   1.000
_cell.angle_alpha   90.00
_cell.angle_beta   90.00
_cell.angle_gamma   90.00
#
_symmetry.space_group_name_H-M   'P 1'
#
loop_
_entity.id
_entity.type
_entity.pdbx_description
1 polymer ?
#
loop_
_entity_poly.entity_id
_entity_poly.type
_entity_poly.pdbx_seq_one_letter_code
_entity_poly.pdbx_strand_id
1 'polypeptide(L)'
;MSTLVIIGQAFSYVALTVGLFFFLFACKYYFAILIALFSGRKNGDNWKNGNNKNSLLGNGTPEPFRRQLRENNNGNFFNGALENGLIREPFVSIQLPFYNEKNVARRIIQACVDIDYTNYEIMVADDSRDETIEILKELNKRTEGPTIKFIHRKDRTGFKGGALQKAVQYMDPRTEYAVVLDADFIPPPDILKKFIWYFEGQGRNGNHENGEGHRFADEVMNRYVNGEDDEPEVDIFERVDEWYERRRIGVVQGYQLHHLNKNENWITKGIRCEFSGGYMIERVSEEFFGSMKMITGSVFMIRAEILRKLGWTHSITEDWDLTLRMYLDGWKVLYTPLIQAPAEIPTTVRAIARQRMRWAEGHTFAVKKYFWDVLRSPNLTRREKLEFLYFAPYYLQSFFFLIGTFFWVVAEILAQHPSFWTATFGWSLILSNLFALPLMSLSGLYLEQTAREDFTGIFSFIVLSYILTPFQAYAAVKGLIAKDESGWVRTFKTGSITDRILQVRVRRLFSWILPRREPSRREKQETDRRKRRPSALALIFLILMSSIIVWVTAAAMSTLDDGYQTTALTLEYMTSAVSVNRHITNRIMTHPDYRDLGTVYTDIYTISGDDWQKAWGFYLYGPLEEDYKLKRGVDLYFYLYSDAKRTVNIKIKIADLDTDGEVDHKISYQIKDVEFGSDSPSEAIRLPVEVQKSVMFRTGHSIVVEIWVIGEGDEKYYLDYDSLSKESVIEFPGIVMPEYLLPFMLIAPLIPLFVLKARKWRKSHHGGIR
;
A
#
# COMPACT_ATOMS: atom_id res chain seq x y z
N MET A 1 11.24 34.35 16.53
CA MET A 1 10.76 33.90 15.20
C MET A 1 9.77 34.91 14.66
N SER A 2 9.89 35.33 13.40
CA SER A 2 8.88 36.20 12.78
C SER A 2 7.57 35.43 12.60
N THR A 3 6.42 36.11 12.63
CA THR A 3 5.09 35.49 12.45
C THR A 3 5.01 34.67 11.15
N LEU A 4 5.72 35.11 10.10
CA LEU A 4 5.84 34.41 8.81
C LEU A 4 6.56 33.05 8.93
N VAL A 5 7.60 32.96 9.75
CA VAL A 5 8.32 31.69 9.99
C VAL A 5 7.41 30.69 10.71
N ILE A 6 6.67 31.16 11.73
CA ILE A 6 5.74 30.31 12.49
C ILE A 6 4.63 29.77 11.58
N ILE A 7 4.04 30.63 10.74
CA ILE A 7 2.98 30.24 9.79
C ILE A 7 3.52 29.25 8.75
N GLY A 8 4.69 29.51 8.18
CA GLY A 8 5.31 28.62 7.20
C GLY A 8 5.64 27.23 7.76
N GLN A 9 6.21 27.18 8.97
CA GLN A 9 6.46 25.90 9.66
C GLN A 9 5.16 25.16 9.96
N ALA A 10 4.12 25.84 10.44
CA ALA A 10 2.82 25.23 10.70
C ALA A 10 2.21 24.58 9.44
N PHE A 11 2.28 25.24 8.29
CA PHE A 11 1.79 24.67 7.03
C PHE A 11 2.59 23.46 6.57
N SER A 12 3.92 23.48 6.76
CA SER A 12 4.75 22.32 6.46
C SER A 12 4.42 21.11 7.35
N TYR A 13 4.17 21.30 8.65
CA TYR A 13 3.71 20.23 9.54
C TYR A 13 2.36 19.63 9.12
N VAL A 14 1.42 20.45 8.67
CA VAL A 14 0.12 19.98 8.18
C VAL A 14 0.31 19.16 6.89
N ALA A 15 1.10 19.66 5.94
CA ALA A 15 1.42 18.95 4.71
C ALA A 15 2.09 17.59 4.99
N LEU A 16 3.02 17.55 5.95
CA LEU A 16 3.70 16.32 6.39
C LEU A 16 2.73 15.31 6.99
N THR A 17 1.85 15.76 7.88
CA THR A 17 0.85 14.90 8.53
C THR A 17 -0.08 14.27 7.49
N VAL A 18 -0.53 15.07 6.53
CA VAL A 18 -1.34 14.59 5.40
C VAL A 18 -0.54 13.61 4.53
N GLY A 19 0.72 13.93 4.22
CA GLY A 19 1.59 13.05 3.44
C GLY A 19 1.80 11.69 4.10
N LEU A 20 2.05 11.66 5.40
CA LEU A 20 2.18 10.44 6.20
C LEU A 20 0.88 9.63 6.22
N PHE A 21 -0.26 10.31 6.35
CA PHE A 21 -1.56 9.67 6.27
C PHE A 21 -1.75 8.93 4.94
N PHE A 22 -1.44 9.58 3.80
CA PHE A 22 -1.50 8.90 2.51
C PHE A 22 -0.48 7.77 2.36
N PHE A 23 0.74 7.94 2.88
CA PHE A 23 1.77 6.91 2.85
C PHE A 23 1.27 5.59 3.49
N LEU A 24 0.55 5.67 4.61
CA LEU A 24 -0.06 4.51 5.24
C LEU A 24 -1.10 3.81 4.33
N PHE A 25 -1.88 4.59 3.56
CA PHE A 25 -2.78 4.04 2.53
C PHE A 25 -1.99 3.34 1.41
N ALA A 26 -0.92 3.96 0.91
CA ALA A 26 -0.05 3.36 -0.09
C ALA A 26 0.56 2.05 0.39
N CYS A 27 1.01 1.97 1.65
CA CYS A 27 1.52 0.73 2.25
C CYS A 27 0.51 -0.41 2.16
N LYS A 28 -0.78 -0.17 2.44
CA LYS A 28 -1.83 -1.20 2.29
C LYS A 28 -1.91 -1.69 0.85
N TYR A 29 -1.91 -0.79 -0.14
CA TYR A 29 -1.97 -1.19 -1.55
C TYR A 29 -0.74 -2.02 -1.97
N TYR A 30 0.46 -1.63 -1.54
CA TYR A 30 1.68 -2.41 -1.82
C TYR A 30 1.62 -3.80 -1.19
N PHE A 31 1.12 -3.90 0.03
CA PHE A 31 0.95 -5.18 0.72
C PHE A 31 -0.11 -6.06 0.05
N ALA A 32 -1.22 -5.48 -0.40
CA ALA A 32 -2.25 -6.16 -1.17
C ALA A 32 -1.70 -6.72 -2.49
N ILE A 33 -0.91 -5.92 -3.23
CA ILE A 33 -0.24 -6.34 -4.47
C ILE A 33 0.71 -7.51 -4.21
N LEU A 34 1.54 -7.40 -3.16
CA LEU A 34 2.46 -8.46 -2.75
C LEU A 34 1.74 -9.78 -2.54
N ILE A 35 0.64 -9.77 -1.80
CA ILE A 35 -0.09 -10.98 -1.45
C ILE A 35 -0.76 -11.58 -2.68
N ALA A 36 -1.41 -10.75 -3.49
CA ALA A 36 -2.06 -11.21 -4.72
C ALA A 36 -1.06 -11.84 -5.71
N LEU A 37 0.18 -11.35 -5.76
CA LEU A 37 1.20 -11.85 -6.70
C LEU A 37 2.07 -13.00 -6.15
N PHE A 38 2.40 -13.02 -4.86
CA PHE A 38 3.35 -13.99 -4.28
C PHE A 38 2.71 -15.22 -3.69
N SER A 39 1.45 -15.13 -3.29
CA SER A 39 0.85 -16.26 -2.60
C SER A 39 0.53 -17.46 -3.50
N GLY A 40 0.62 -17.28 -4.82
CA GLY A 40 0.56 -18.38 -5.80
C GLY A 40 1.90 -19.08 -6.07
N ARG A 41 3.01 -18.67 -5.44
CA ARG A 41 4.36 -19.02 -5.92
C ARG A 41 5.10 -20.10 -5.11
N LYS A 42 4.73 -20.35 -3.85
CA LYS A 42 5.50 -21.25 -2.96
C LYS A 42 5.42 -22.75 -3.27
N ASN A 43 4.47 -23.23 -4.07
CA ASN A 43 4.27 -24.67 -4.30
C ASN A 43 4.74 -25.21 -5.67
N GLY A 44 5.46 -24.41 -6.47
CA GLY A 44 5.78 -24.76 -7.85
C GLY A 44 7.14 -25.43 -8.13
N ASP A 45 8.12 -25.29 -7.23
CA ASP A 45 9.52 -25.52 -7.59
C ASP A 45 10.22 -26.71 -6.89
N ASN A 46 9.60 -27.37 -5.89
CA ASN A 46 10.16 -28.58 -5.24
C ASN A 46 9.77 -29.92 -5.88
N TRP A 47 8.86 -29.96 -6.87
CA TRP A 47 8.35 -31.24 -7.43
C TRP A 47 9.15 -31.77 -8.64
N LYS A 48 10.35 -31.25 -8.96
CA LYS A 48 11.02 -31.60 -10.23
C LYS A 48 12.23 -32.52 -10.17
N ASN A 49 12.76 -32.86 -9.00
CA ASN A 49 13.84 -33.83 -8.90
C ASN A 49 13.56 -34.86 -7.81
N GLY A 50 12.94 -35.96 -8.21
CA GLY A 50 12.71 -37.13 -7.38
C GLY A 50 12.10 -38.23 -8.22
N ASN A 51 12.94 -39.07 -8.82
CA ASN A 51 12.53 -40.36 -9.37
C ASN A 51 11.95 -41.18 -8.21
N ASN A 52 10.64 -41.18 -8.02
CA ASN A 52 9.99 -42.19 -7.21
C ASN A 52 8.54 -42.42 -7.60
N LYS A 53 8.15 -43.70 -7.53
CA LYS A 53 6.88 -44.31 -7.98
C LYS A 53 5.64 -43.89 -7.17
N ASN A 54 5.48 -42.61 -6.85
CA ASN A 54 4.26 -42.07 -6.25
C ASN A 54 3.53 -41.19 -7.26
N SER A 55 2.81 -41.86 -8.16
CA SER A 55 1.76 -41.18 -8.92
C SER A 55 0.73 -40.65 -7.91
N LEU A 56 0.39 -39.37 -8.02
CA LEU A 56 -0.49 -38.55 -7.17
C LEU A 56 -1.97 -39.01 -7.13
N LEU A 57 -2.22 -40.30 -7.27
CA LEU A 57 -3.53 -40.95 -7.18
C LEU A 57 -3.39 -42.28 -6.42
N GLY A 58 -2.86 -42.22 -5.19
CA GLY A 58 -2.99 -43.32 -4.22
C GLY A 58 -4.47 -43.68 -4.01
N ASN A 59 -4.73 -44.95 -3.73
CA ASN A 59 -6.01 -45.69 -3.83
C ASN A 59 -7.17 -45.27 -2.88
N GLY A 60 -7.30 -44.00 -2.50
CA GLY A 60 -8.33 -43.53 -1.56
C GLY A 60 -9.62 -42.97 -2.17
N THR A 61 -9.63 -42.61 -3.45
CA THR A 61 -10.85 -42.08 -4.12
C THR A 61 -11.53 -43.19 -4.93
N PRO A 62 -12.84 -43.44 -4.74
CA PRO A 62 -13.58 -44.44 -5.50
C PRO A 62 -13.44 -44.22 -7.02
N GLU A 63 -13.10 -45.28 -7.75
CA GLU A 63 -12.94 -45.33 -9.22
C GLU A 63 -14.06 -44.61 -10.03
N PRO A 64 -15.35 -44.70 -9.65
CA PRO A 64 -16.43 -43.99 -10.35
C PRO A 64 -16.25 -42.46 -10.38
N PHE A 65 -15.70 -41.88 -9.32
CA PHE A 65 -15.50 -40.43 -9.18
C PHE A 65 -14.32 -39.93 -10.02
N ARG A 66 -13.25 -40.73 -10.14
CA ARG A 66 -12.12 -40.45 -11.04
C ARG A 66 -12.54 -40.49 -12.51
N ARG A 67 -13.48 -41.37 -12.85
CA ARG A 67 -14.04 -41.50 -14.21
C ARG A 67 -14.91 -40.29 -14.57
N GLN A 68 -15.76 -39.83 -13.65
CA GLN A 68 -16.63 -38.66 -13.85
C GLN A 68 -15.87 -37.33 -14.01
N LEU A 69 -14.77 -37.14 -13.27
CA LEU A 69 -13.89 -35.97 -13.41
C LEU A 69 -13.11 -35.96 -14.72
N ARG A 70 -12.80 -37.14 -15.30
CA ARG A 70 -12.18 -37.24 -16.64
C ARG A 70 -13.19 -36.97 -17.76
N GLU A 71 -14.46 -37.27 -17.55
CA GLU A 71 -15.47 -37.24 -18.62
C GLU A 71 -16.19 -35.88 -18.78
N ASN A 72 -16.34 -35.04 -17.73
CA ASN A 72 -17.22 -33.84 -17.79
C ASN A 72 -16.49 -32.47 -17.77
N ASN A 73 -15.73 -32.20 -18.84
CA ASN A 73 -14.80 -31.08 -18.95
C ASN A 73 -15.36 -29.74 -19.49
N ASN A 74 -16.68 -29.46 -19.42
CA ASN A 74 -17.31 -28.35 -20.17
C ASN A 74 -18.31 -27.45 -19.39
N GLY A 75 -18.11 -27.20 -18.09
CA GLY A 75 -19.10 -26.44 -17.28
C GLY A 75 -20.15 -27.33 -16.60
N ASN A 76 -20.10 -28.64 -16.88
CA ASN A 76 -20.89 -29.68 -16.26
C ASN A 76 -20.54 -30.00 -14.79
N PHE A 77 -19.61 -29.28 -14.13
CA PHE A 77 -19.33 -29.55 -12.72
C PHE A 77 -20.48 -29.08 -11.82
N PHE A 78 -20.97 -27.85 -12.00
CA PHE A 78 -22.11 -27.35 -11.23
C PHE A 78 -23.42 -28.03 -11.65
N ASN A 79 -23.58 -28.31 -12.94
CA ASN A 79 -24.75 -29.06 -13.45
C ASN A 79 -24.74 -30.50 -12.92
N GLY A 80 -23.60 -31.18 -12.96
CA GLY A 80 -23.43 -32.50 -12.36
C GLY A 80 -23.55 -32.50 -10.85
N ALA A 81 -23.15 -31.43 -10.14
CA ALA A 81 -23.34 -31.34 -8.69
C ALA A 81 -24.81 -31.16 -8.29
N LEU A 82 -25.58 -30.39 -9.07
CA LEU A 82 -27.03 -30.27 -8.88
C LEU A 82 -27.78 -31.53 -9.31
N GLU A 83 -27.47 -32.08 -10.49
CA GLU A 83 -28.08 -33.32 -11.02
C GLU A 83 -27.79 -34.54 -10.13
N ASN A 84 -26.62 -34.59 -9.49
CA ASN A 84 -26.26 -35.67 -8.55
C ASN A 84 -26.70 -35.38 -7.09
N GLY A 85 -27.45 -34.31 -6.82
CA GLY A 85 -27.98 -33.99 -5.49
C GLY A 85 -26.96 -33.52 -4.44
N LEU A 86 -25.75 -33.11 -4.87
CA LEU A 86 -24.67 -32.62 -3.99
C LEU A 86 -24.90 -31.18 -3.50
N ILE A 87 -25.75 -30.40 -4.20
CA ILE A 87 -26.09 -29.02 -3.85
C ILE A 87 -27.62 -28.89 -3.93
N ARG A 88 -28.25 -28.31 -2.90
CA ARG A 88 -29.69 -28.01 -2.95
C ARG A 88 -29.95 -26.87 -3.92
N GLU A 89 -31.12 -26.87 -4.55
CA GLU A 89 -31.60 -25.76 -5.38
C GLU A 89 -32.62 -24.90 -4.62
N PRO A 90 -32.19 -24.01 -3.69
CA PRO A 90 -33.09 -23.15 -2.95
C PRO A 90 -33.80 -22.15 -3.87
N PHE A 91 -34.94 -21.62 -3.40
CA PHE A 91 -35.67 -20.60 -4.15
C PHE A 91 -34.94 -19.25 -4.09
N VAL A 92 -34.65 -18.68 -5.26
CA VAL A 92 -33.90 -17.43 -5.40
C VAL A 92 -34.77 -16.30 -5.99
N SER A 93 -34.73 -15.11 -5.41
CA SER A 93 -35.35 -13.91 -6.02
C SER A 93 -34.29 -12.98 -6.59
N ILE A 94 -34.31 -12.74 -7.90
CA ILE A 94 -33.46 -11.75 -8.55
C ILE A 94 -34.16 -10.38 -8.48
N GLN A 95 -33.54 -9.39 -7.85
CA GLN A 95 -34.06 -8.03 -7.73
C GLN A 95 -33.32 -7.08 -8.69
N LEU A 96 -34.10 -6.44 -9.56
CA LEU A 96 -33.63 -5.52 -10.60
C LEU A 96 -34.21 -4.11 -10.36
N PRO A 97 -33.45 -3.18 -9.76
CA PRO A 97 -33.91 -1.81 -9.53
C PRO A 97 -33.77 -0.97 -10.81
N PHE A 98 -34.88 -0.41 -11.29
CA PHE A 98 -34.95 0.32 -12.57
C PHE A 98 -35.31 1.78 -12.36
N TYR A 99 -34.64 2.65 -13.12
CA TYR A 99 -35.07 4.03 -13.33
C TYR A 99 -34.63 4.56 -14.69
N ASN A 100 -35.59 4.73 -15.59
CA ASN A 100 -35.41 5.25 -16.94
C ASN A 100 -34.46 4.41 -17.82
N GLU A 101 -34.44 3.09 -17.62
CA GLU A 101 -33.45 2.17 -18.20
C GLU A 101 -33.78 1.63 -19.61
N LYS A 102 -34.47 2.43 -20.45
CA LYS A 102 -34.96 1.98 -21.77
C LYS A 102 -33.92 1.32 -22.69
N ASN A 103 -32.65 1.77 -22.61
CA ASN A 103 -31.56 1.27 -23.46
C ASN A 103 -31.03 -0.11 -23.03
N VAL A 104 -31.24 -0.51 -21.77
CA VAL A 104 -30.63 -1.71 -21.18
C VAL A 104 -31.67 -2.68 -20.59
N ALA A 105 -32.90 -2.22 -20.35
CA ALA A 105 -34.00 -2.99 -19.75
C ALA A 105 -34.22 -4.36 -20.41
N ARG A 106 -34.34 -4.41 -21.74
CA ARG A 106 -34.54 -5.68 -22.48
C ARG A 106 -33.36 -6.63 -22.30
N ARG A 107 -32.15 -6.08 -22.33
CA ARG A 107 -30.89 -6.85 -22.27
C ARG A 107 -30.75 -7.58 -20.94
N ILE A 108 -30.89 -6.87 -19.82
CA ILE A 108 -30.76 -7.47 -18.48
C ILE A 108 -31.89 -8.46 -18.20
N ILE A 109 -33.14 -8.14 -18.56
CA ILE A 109 -34.28 -9.05 -18.34
C ILE A 109 -34.10 -10.33 -19.14
N GLN A 110 -33.68 -10.23 -20.41
CA GLN A 110 -33.39 -11.40 -21.23
C GLN A 110 -32.24 -12.23 -20.64
N ALA A 111 -31.14 -11.59 -20.21
CA ALA A 111 -30.02 -12.28 -19.58
C ALA A 111 -30.44 -12.99 -18.27
N CYS A 112 -31.39 -12.45 -17.51
CA CYS A 112 -31.93 -13.11 -16.32
C CYS A 112 -32.87 -14.27 -16.65
N VAL A 113 -33.63 -14.18 -17.75
CA VAL A 113 -34.49 -15.28 -18.23
C VAL A 113 -33.66 -16.46 -18.76
N ASP A 114 -32.50 -16.16 -19.35
CA ASP A 114 -31.57 -17.17 -19.89
C ASP A 114 -30.65 -17.79 -18.81
N ILE A 115 -30.91 -17.52 -17.52
CA ILE A 115 -30.17 -18.16 -16.42
C ILE A 115 -30.48 -19.66 -16.39
N ASP A 116 -29.42 -20.45 -16.34
CA ASP A 116 -29.48 -21.90 -16.19
C ASP A 116 -29.67 -22.23 -14.69
N TYR A 117 -30.90 -22.07 -14.23
CA TYR A 117 -31.40 -22.38 -12.88
C TYR A 117 -32.92 -22.59 -12.99
N THR A 118 -33.55 -23.39 -12.14
CA THR A 118 -34.98 -23.71 -12.24
C THR A 118 -35.81 -23.04 -11.14
N ASN A 119 -35.26 -22.92 -9.94
CA ASN A 119 -36.02 -22.50 -8.77
C ASN A 119 -35.86 -21.00 -8.44
N TYR A 120 -36.32 -20.11 -9.32
CA TYR A 120 -36.14 -18.67 -9.15
C TYR A 120 -37.26 -17.80 -9.71
N GLU A 121 -37.31 -16.56 -9.25
CA GLU A 121 -38.14 -15.49 -9.79
C GLU A 121 -37.32 -14.24 -10.13
N ILE A 122 -37.86 -13.39 -11.01
CA ILE A 122 -37.31 -12.09 -11.36
C ILE A 122 -38.25 -11.00 -10.86
N MET A 123 -37.71 -10.03 -10.14
CA MET A 123 -38.45 -8.91 -9.57
C MET A 123 -37.89 -7.61 -10.12
N VAL A 124 -38.66 -6.91 -10.95
CA VAL A 124 -38.29 -5.60 -11.48
C VAL A 124 -38.92 -4.52 -10.60
N ALA A 125 -38.10 -3.85 -9.79
CA ALA A 125 -38.53 -2.75 -8.94
C ALA A 125 -38.30 -1.42 -9.69
N ASP A 126 -39.36 -0.91 -10.29
CA ASP A 126 -39.30 0.18 -11.28
C ASP A 126 -39.82 1.51 -10.74
N ASP A 127 -39.04 2.56 -10.97
CA ASP A 127 -39.40 3.94 -10.67
C ASP A 127 -39.42 4.83 -11.94
N SER A 128 -39.42 4.22 -13.12
CA SER A 128 -39.24 4.94 -14.39
C SER A 128 -40.42 5.86 -14.71
N ARG A 129 -40.17 6.88 -15.52
CA ARG A 129 -41.20 7.79 -16.05
C ARG A 129 -41.10 7.97 -17.57
N ASP A 130 -40.21 7.21 -18.19
CA ASP A 130 -39.93 7.24 -19.62
C ASP A 130 -40.41 5.96 -20.30
N GLU A 131 -39.95 5.73 -21.53
CA GLU A 131 -40.34 4.59 -22.37
C GLU A 131 -40.00 3.21 -21.77
N THR A 132 -39.28 3.16 -20.64
CA THR A 132 -39.04 1.92 -19.90
C THR A 132 -40.35 1.26 -19.51
N ILE A 133 -41.38 2.02 -19.12
CA ILE A 133 -42.68 1.47 -18.69
C ILE A 133 -43.33 0.66 -19.82
N GLU A 134 -43.30 1.16 -21.05
CA GLU A 134 -43.84 0.49 -22.24
C GLU A 134 -43.07 -0.81 -22.53
N ILE A 135 -41.74 -0.78 -22.39
CA ILE A 135 -40.89 -1.96 -22.55
C ILE A 135 -41.25 -3.03 -21.51
N LEU A 136 -41.42 -2.65 -20.24
CA LEU A 136 -41.80 -3.59 -19.17
C LEU A 136 -43.19 -4.19 -19.42
N LYS A 137 -44.16 -3.39 -19.87
CA LYS A 137 -45.51 -3.86 -20.24
C LYS A 137 -45.47 -4.87 -21.39
N GLU A 138 -44.61 -4.66 -22.37
CA GLU A 138 -44.43 -5.60 -23.48
C GLU A 138 -43.82 -6.93 -22.99
N LEU A 139 -42.76 -6.86 -22.18
CA LEU A 139 -42.10 -8.04 -21.63
C LEU A 139 -43.01 -8.85 -20.69
N ASN A 140 -43.97 -8.19 -20.03
CA ASN A 140 -44.96 -8.85 -19.17
C ASN A 140 -46.00 -9.70 -19.95
N LYS A 141 -46.05 -9.61 -21.29
CA LYS A 141 -46.92 -10.46 -22.11
C LYS A 141 -46.37 -11.87 -22.34
N ARG A 142 -45.16 -12.16 -21.88
CA ARG A 142 -44.54 -13.48 -22.00
C ARG A 142 -45.30 -14.52 -21.19
N THR A 143 -45.43 -15.71 -21.74
CA THR A 143 -46.10 -16.87 -21.12
C THR A 143 -45.13 -18.00 -20.76
N GLU A 144 -43.87 -17.89 -21.17
CA GLU A 144 -42.83 -18.91 -20.99
C GLU A 144 -41.63 -18.34 -20.20
N GLY A 145 -40.97 -19.19 -19.42
CA GLY A 145 -39.82 -18.84 -18.60
C GLY A 145 -40.13 -18.64 -17.12
N PRO A 146 -39.19 -18.06 -16.34
CA PRO A 146 -39.38 -17.82 -14.91
C PRO A 146 -40.48 -16.77 -14.66
N THR A 147 -41.04 -16.78 -13.45
CA THR A 147 -42.00 -15.75 -13.03
C THR A 147 -41.31 -14.39 -12.96
N ILE A 148 -41.90 -13.38 -13.62
CA ILE A 148 -41.42 -11.99 -13.58
C ILE A 148 -42.47 -11.11 -12.88
N LYS A 149 -42.09 -10.48 -11.77
CA LYS A 149 -42.91 -9.53 -11.02
C LYS A 149 -42.47 -8.11 -11.36
N PHE A 150 -43.34 -7.32 -12.00
CA PHE A 150 -43.11 -5.90 -12.24
C PHE A 150 -43.75 -5.07 -11.12
N ILE A 151 -42.92 -4.38 -10.34
CA ILE A 151 -43.31 -3.61 -9.16
C ILE A 151 -43.00 -2.14 -9.45
N HIS A 152 -44.00 -1.41 -9.96
CA HIS A 152 -43.84 0.00 -10.29
C HIS A 152 -44.25 0.91 -9.12
N ARG A 153 -43.39 1.87 -8.75
CA ARG A 153 -43.68 2.89 -7.73
C ARG A 153 -43.93 4.25 -8.38
N LYS A 154 -44.95 4.96 -7.88
CA LYS A 154 -45.30 6.31 -8.37
C LYS A 154 -44.39 7.40 -7.80
N ASP A 155 -43.91 7.22 -6.57
CA ASP A 155 -42.96 8.08 -5.90
C ASP A 155 -41.57 7.43 -5.83
N ARG A 156 -40.53 8.27 -5.77
CA ARG A 156 -39.12 7.86 -5.75
C ARG A 156 -38.50 7.97 -4.36
N THR A 157 -39.31 7.86 -3.32
CA THR A 157 -38.82 7.99 -1.94
C THR A 157 -37.81 6.88 -1.65
N GLY A 158 -36.65 7.26 -1.11
CA GLY A 158 -35.54 6.36 -0.84
C GLY A 158 -34.83 5.80 -2.08
N PHE A 159 -35.14 6.31 -3.28
CA PHE A 159 -34.48 5.93 -4.55
C PHE A 159 -34.35 4.40 -4.71
N LYS A 160 -33.15 3.90 -5.03
CA LYS A 160 -32.88 2.47 -5.20
C LYS A 160 -33.17 1.66 -3.93
N GLY A 161 -32.74 2.12 -2.76
CA GLY A 161 -33.04 1.46 -1.49
C GLY A 161 -34.54 1.31 -1.22
N GLY A 162 -35.32 2.35 -1.49
CA GLY A 162 -36.79 2.26 -1.39
C GLY A 162 -37.41 1.29 -2.41
N ALA A 163 -36.87 1.23 -3.64
CA ALA A 163 -37.38 0.32 -4.67
C ALA A 163 -37.11 -1.13 -4.27
N LEU A 164 -35.90 -1.41 -3.80
CA LEU A 164 -35.52 -2.71 -3.27
C LEU A 164 -36.30 -3.06 -1.99
N GLN A 165 -36.59 -2.10 -1.11
CA GLN A 165 -37.47 -2.33 0.05
C GLN A 165 -38.87 -2.74 -0.39
N LYS A 166 -39.40 -2.11 -1.44
CA LYS A 166 -40.69 -2.51 -2.03
C LYS A 166 -40.60 -3.91 -2.63
N ALA A 167 -39.51 -4.25 -3.30
CA ALA A 167 -39.27 -5.61 -3.79
C ALA A 167 -39.29 -6.65 -2.66
N VAL A 168 -38.64 -6.38 -1.52
CA VAL A 168 -38.65 -7.29 -0.36
C VAL A 168 -40.07 -7.60 0.13
N GLN A 169 -41.01 -6.66 0.03
CA GLN A 169 -42.43 -6.87 0.42
C GLN A 169 -43.19 -7.83 -0.51
N TYR A 170 -42.79 -7.94 -1.78
CA TYR A 170 -43.42 -8.83 -2.78
C TYR A 170 -42.61 -10.09 -3.05
N MET A 171 -41.48 -10.25 -2.35
CA MET A 171 -40.58 -11.40 -2.48
C MET A 171 -41.34 -12.67 -2.10
N ASP A 172 -41.18 -13.74 -2.88
CA ASP A 172 -41.84 -15.01 -2.57
C ASP A 172 -41.48 -15.46 -1.13
N PRO A 173 -42.45 -15.93 -0.32
CA PRO A 173 -42.14 -16.43 1.02
C PRO A 173 -41.13 -17.58 1.01
N ARG A 174 -41.05 -18.36 -0.08
CA ARG A 174 -40.08 -19.45 -0.26
C ARG A 174 -38.66 -18.95 -0.46
N THR A 175 -38.46 -17.67 -0.78
CA THR A 175 -37.13 -17.12 -1.07
C THR A 175 -36.20 -17.30 0.11
N GLU A 176 -35.06 -17.92 -0.16
CA GLU A 176 -34.00 -18.17 0.82
C GLU A 176 -32.79 -17.27 0.55
N TYR A 177 -32.58 -16.95 -0.72
CA TYR A 177 -31.53 -16.05 -1.17
C TYR A 177 -32.08 -15.03 -2.18
N ALA A 178 -31.64 -13.78 -2.07
CA ALA A 178 -31.93 -12.74 -3.04
C ALA A 178 -30.65 -12.32 -3.75
N VAL A 179 -30.74 -12.02 -5.05
CA VAL A 179 -29.62 -11.52 -5.86
C VAL A 179 -29.96 -10.13 -6.35
N VAL A 180 -29.07 -9.16 -6.17
CA VAL A 180 -29.28 -7.80 -6.68
C VAL A 180 -28.38 -7.55 -7.88
N LEU A 181 -28.98 -7.14 -9.00
CA LEU A 181 -28.29 -6.78 -10.24
C LEU A 181 -28.83 -5.46 -10.77
N ASP A 182 -27.94 -4.51 -11.06
CA ASP A 182 -28.32 -3.27 -11.74
C ASP A 182 -28.64 -3.51 -13.22
N ALA A 183 -29.43 -2.60 -13.81
CA ALA A 183 -29.98 -2.78 -15.14
C ALA A 183 -28.95 -2.79 -16.28
N ASP A 184 -27.73 -2.30 -16.04
CA ASP A 184 -26.66 -2.22 -17.03
C ASP A 184 -25.80 -3.49 -17.10
N PHE A 185 -26.04 -4.46 -16.21
CA PHE A 185 -25.29 -5.71 -16.17
C PHE A 185 -25.75 -6.74 -17.20
N ILE A 186 -24.89 -7.70 -17.51
CA ILE A 186 -25.22 -8.92 -18.26
C ILE A 186 -24.75 -10.13 -17.44
N PRO A 187 -25.57 -10.71 -16.55
CA PRO A 187 -25.19 -11.88 -15.78
C PRO A 187 -24.93 -13.09 -16.71
N PRO A 188 -23.90 -13.92 -16.45
CA PRO A 188 -23.73 -15.18 -17.16
C PRO A 188 -24.80 -16.21 -16.72
N PRO A 189 -25.15 -17.18 -17.58
CA PRO A 189 -26.21 -18.16 -17.28
C PRO A 189 -26.00 -18.97 -15.99
N ASP A 190 -24.74 -19.21 -15.60
CA ASP A 190 -24.37 -20.02 -14.44
C ASP A 190 -24.23 -19.23 -13.12
N ILE A 191 -24.61 -17.95 -13.10
CA ILE A 191 -24.33 -17.04 -11.97
C ILE A 191 -24.97 -17.51 -10.65
N LEU A 192 -26.22 -17.98 -10.67
CA LEU A 192 -26.93 -18.41 -9.46
C LEU A 192 -26.28 -19.66 -8.86
N LYS A 193 -25.98 -20.65 -9.71
CA LYS A 193 -25.29 -21.89 -9.31
C LYS A 193 -23.95 -21.58 -8.62
N LYS A 194 -23.20 -20.61 -9.15
CA LYS A 194 -21.94 -20.18 -8.54
C LYS A 194 -22.15 -19.54 -7.17
N PHE A 195 -23.15 -18.68 -7.00
CA PHE A 195 -23.43 -18.09 -5.69
C PHE A 195 -23.88 -19.15 -4.67
N ILE A 196 -24.82 -20.02 -5.05
CA ILE A 196 -25.34 -21.08 -4.18
C ILE A 196 -24.24 -22.02 -3.71
N TRP A 197 -23.24 -22.30 -4.55
CA TRP A 197 -22.09 -23.11 -4.15
C TRP A 197 -21.35 -22.55 -2.91
N TYR A 198 -21.27 -21.23 -2.74
CA TYR A 198 -20.64 -20.62 -1.56
C TYR A 198 -21.51 -20.70 -0.30
N PHE A 199 -22.81 -20.96 -0.43
CA PHE A 199 -23.73 -21.10 0.70
C PHE A 199 -24.03 -22.56 1.06
N GLU A 200 -24.25 -23.42 0.07
CA GLU A 200 -24.73 -24.80 0.24
C GLU A 200 -23.66 -25.86 -0.13
N GLY A 201 -22.72 -25.52 -1.01
CA GLY A 201 -21.69 -26.45 -1.51
C GLY A 201 -20.63 -26.87 -0.49
N GLN A 202 -20.77 -26.42 0.77
CA GLN A 202 -19.90 -26.75 1.90
C GLN A 202 -20.41 -27.96 2.71
N GLY A 203 -21.63 -28.48 2.45
CA GLY A 203 -22.35 -29.30 3.45
C GLY A 203 -22.75 -30.74 3.10
N ARG A 204 -22.41 -31.34 1.95
CA ARG A 204 -22.91 -32.71 1.66
C ARG A 204 -21.93 -33.64 0.94
N ASN A 205 -21.34 -34.57 1.69
CA ASN A 205 -21.48 -36.00 1.38
C ASN A 205 -21.05 -36.92 2.55
N GLY A 206 -22.03 -37.67 3.10
CA GLY A 206 -21.81 -38.98 3.73
C GLY A 206 -22.08 -39.08 5.23
N ASN A 207 -23.30 -39.47 5.61
CA ASN A 207 -23.73 -40.06 6.90
C ASN A 207 -22.66 -40.08 8.01
N HIS A 208 -22.49 -39.00 8.76
CA HIS A 208 -21.89 -39.04 10.10
C HIS A 208 -22.58 -37.94 10.92
N GLU A 209 -23.09 -38.30 12.09
CA GLU A 209 -23.85 -37.43 13.01
C GLU A 209 -23.00 -36.39 13.75
N ASN A 210 -21.71 -36.23 13.41
CA ASN A 210 -20.84 -35.22 14.00
C ASN A 210 -20.18 -34.42 12.86
N GLY A 211 -20.42 -33.11 12.84
CA GLY A 211 -20.09 -32.21 11.74
C GLY A 211 -18.61 -31.88 11.65
N GLU A 212 -17.89 -32.58 10.77
CA GLU A 212 -16.56 -32.19 10.29
C GLU A 212 -16.49 -32.38 8.75
N GLY A 213 -15.98 -31.40 7.98
CA GLY A 213 -15.75 -31.62 6.54
C GLY A 213 -15.53 -30.43 5.58
N HIS A 214 -14.72 -29.44 5.92
CA HIS A 214 -14.17 -28.32 5.14
C HIS A 214 -13.28 -28.58 3.91
N ARG A 215 -13.75 -29.21 2.82
CA ARG A 215 -12.88 -29.52 1.64
C ARG A 215 -11.97 -28.39 1.08
N PHE A 216 -12.31 -27.11 1.23
CA PHE A 216 -11.51 -25.99 0.71
C PHE A 216 -10.38 -25.55 1.65
N ALA A 217 -10.66 -25.57 2.95
CA ALA A 217 -9.69 -25.35 4.00
C ALA A 217 -8.76 -26.56 4.17
N ASP A 218 -9.36 -27.74 4.05
CA ASP A 218 -8.71 -29.02 4.25
C ASP A 218 -7.54 -29.23 3.31
N GLU A 219 -7.69 -28.78 2.07
CA GLU A 219 -6.67 -28.94 1.03
C GLU A 219 -5.56 -27.88 1.10
N VAL A 220 -5.84 -26.72 1.72
CA VAL A 220 -4.88 -25.62 1.91
C VAL A 220 -4.03 -25.85 3.16
N MET A 221 -4.64 -26.38 4.24
CA MET A 221 -3.96 -26.59 5.52
C MET A 221 -3.28 -27.97 5.63
N ASN A 222 -3.77 -29.05 4.98
CA ASN A 222 -3.04 -30.33 4.91
C ASN A 222 -1.64 -30.20 4.25
N ARG A 223 -1.42 -29.16 3.44
CA ARG A 223 -0.11 -28.89 2.82
C ARG A 223 0.85 -28.09 3.69
N TYR A 224 0.36 -27.48 4.77
CA TYR A 224 1.21 -26.84 5.77
C TYR A 224 1.59 -27.80 6.91
N VAL A 225 0.75 -28.78 7.21
CA VAL A 225 0.92 -29.72 8.34
C VAL A 225 1.76 -30.95 7.99
N ASN A 226 1.89 -31.35 6.72
CA ASN A 226 2.77 -32.48 6.35
C ASN A 226 4.25 -32.05 6.17
N GLY A 227 4.80 -31.38 7.18
CA GLY A 227 6.22 -31.46 7.52
C GLY A 227 6.31 -32.42 8.70
N GLU A 228 7.05 -33.50 8.52
CA GLU A 228 7.32 -34.57 9.49
C GLU A 228 7.42 -34.05 10.93
N ASP A 229 6.51 -34.48 11.81
CA ASP A 229 6.79 -34.96 13.17
C ASP A 229 5.50 -35.51 13.81
N ASP A 230 5.63 -36.66 14.48
CA ASP A 230 4.56 -37.48 15.06
C ASP A 230 3.91 -36.83 16.30
N GLU A 231 2.79 -36.10 16.16
CA GLU A 231 1.79 -35.90 17.22
C GLU A 231 0.36 -35.79 16.63
N PRO A 232 -0.71 -36.19 17.35
CA PRO A 232 -2.06 -36.27 16.78
C PRO A 232 -2.72 -34.87 16.72
N GLU A 233 -2.43 -34.11 15.66
CA GLU A 233 -3.08 -32.82 15.38
C GLU A 233 -4.48 -32.99 14.76
N VAL A 234 -5.51 -32.93 15.60
CA VAL A 234 -6.93 -32.77 15.24
C VAL A 234 -7.30 -31.29 14.99
N ASP A 235 -6.37 -30.33 15.15
CA ASP A 235 -6.73 -28.92 15.41
C ASP A 235 -7.05 -28.04 14.16
N ILE A 236 -6.52 -28.32 12.97
CA ILE A 236 -6.49 -27.28 11.92
C ILE A 236 -7.72 -27.22 11.01
N PHE A 237 -8.38 -28.36 10.78
CA PHE A 237 -9.55 -28.47 9.91
C PHE A 237 -10.81 -28.01 10.64
N GLU A 238 -10.99 -28.47 11.88
CA GLU A 238 -11.98 -27.97 12.81
C GLU A 238 -11.89 -26.43 12.95
N ARG A 239 -10.67 -25.85 12.98
CA ARG A 239 -10.47 -24.40 13.09
C ARG A 239 -10.85 -23.59 11.86
N VAL A 240 -10.77 -24.14 10.65
CA VAL A 240 -11.23 -23.41 9.45
C VAL A 240 -12.72 -23.63 9.19
N ASP A 241 -13.21 -24.80 9.55
CA ASP A 241 -14.64 -25.13 9.53
C ASP A 241 -15.37 -24.21 10.50
N GLU A 242 -14.89 -24.15 11.74
CA GLU A 242 -15.27 -23.14 12.72
C GLU A 242 -15.06 -21.72 12.19
N TRP A 243 -14.03 -21.41 11.40
CA TRP A 243 -13.79 -20.05 10.90
C TRP A 243 -14.89 -19.59 9.93
N TYR A 244 -15.42 -20.49 9.08
CA TYR A 244 -16.53 -20.17 8.18
C TYR A 244 -17.88 -20.23 8.89
N GLU A 245 -18.10 -21.21 9.78
CA GLU A 245 -19.33 -21.33 10.56
C GLU A 245 -19.48 -20.20 11.59
N ARG A 246 -18.42 -19.85 12.34
CA ARG A 246 -18.40 -18.67 13.24
C ARG A 246 -18.62 -17.36 12.50
N ARG A 247 -18.30 -17.29 11.21
CA ARG A 247 -18.42 -16.05 10.41
C ARG A 247 -19.83 -15.76 9.93
N ARG A 248 -20.83 -16.60 10.19
CA ARG A 248 -22.24 -16.31 9.87
C ARG A 248 -22.39 -15.56 8.53
N ILE A 249 -21.92 -16.18 7.44
CA ILE A 249 -21.86 -15.52 6.13
C ILE A 249 -23.28 -15.17 5.67
N GLY A 250 -23.52 -13.88 5.47
CA GLY A 250 -24.81 -13.34 5.05
C GLY A 250 -24.87 -12.98 3.58
N VAL A 251 -23.73 -12.60 3.00
CA VAL A 251 -23.61 -12.11 1.62
C VAL A 251 -22.39 -12.72 0.94
N VAL A 252 -22.54 -13.07 -0.33
CA VAL A 252 -21.44 -13.35 -1.25
C VAL A 252 -21.43 -12.25 -2.31
N GLN A 253 -20.37 -11.46 -2.34
CA GLN A 253 -20.12 -10.39 -3.31
C GLN A 253 -19.23 -10.91 -4.45
N GLY A 254 -19.70 -10.73 -5.69
CA GLY A 254 -18.95 -11.01 -6.91
C GLY A 254 -18.29 -9.76 -7.49
N TYR A 255 -17.61 -9.96 -8.62
CA TYR A 255 -16.92 -8.93 -9.38
C TYR A 255 -17.85 -8.26 -10.40
N GLN A 256 -18.04 -6.94 -10.22
CA GLN A 256 -18.63 -6.06 -11.21
C GLN A 256 -17.65 -5.73 -12.33
N LEU A 257 -17.68 -6.52 -13.38
CA LEU A 257 -16.74 -6.48 -14.48
C LEU A 257 -17.09 -5.33 -15.44
N HIS A 258 -16.60 -4.13 -15.15
CA HIS A 258 -16.82 -2.93 -15.96
C HIS A 258 -16.11 -3.01 -17.31
N HIS A 259 -16.69 -3.72 -18.28
CA HIS A 259 -15.99 -4.18 -19.49
C HIS A 259 -16.80 -3.96 -20.78
N LEU A 260 -18.14 -3.85 -20.72
CA LEU A 260 -19.02 -3.90 -21.90
C LEU A 260 -18.69 -2.84 -22.96
N ASN A 261 -18.41 -1.61 -22.53
CA ASN A 261 -18.03 -0.50 -23.41
C ASN A 261 -16.62 0.02 -23.13
N LYS A 262 -15.70 -0.80 -22.60
CA LYS A 262 -14.35 -0.36 -22.20
C LYS A 262 -13.58 0.38 -23.31
N ASN A 263 -13.82 0.04 -24.57
CA ASN A 263 -13.14 0.62 -25.73
C ASN A 263 -13.82 1.86 -26.33
N GLU A 264 -14.89 2.38 -25.71
CA GLU A 264 -15.65 3.51 -26.26
C GLU A 264 -14.84 4.81 -26.28
N ASN A 265 -14.11 5.12 -25.20
CA ASN A 265 -13.21 6.28 -25.15
C ASN A 265 -12.12 6.12 -24.07
N TRP A 266 -11.31 7.15 -23.88
CA TRP A 266 -10.23 7.14 -22.87
C TRP A 266 -10.77 7.05 -21.43
N ILE A 267 -11.97 7.59 -21.16
CA ILE A 267 -12.59 7.55 -19.83
C ILE A 267 -12.99 6.12 -19.48
N THR A 268 -13.64 5.42 -20.41
CA THR A 268 -14.07 4.04 -20.21
C THR A 268 -12.87 3.10 -20.00
N LYS A 269 -11.75 3.35 -20.70
CA LYS A 269 -10.49 2.62 -20.48
C LYS A 269 -9.89 2.88 -19.10
N GLY A 270 -9.95 4.13 -18.62
CA GLY A 270 -9.48 4.48 -17.28
C GLY A 270 -10.25 3.76 -16.18
N ILE A 271 -11.58 3.83 -16.22
CA ILE A 271 -12.45 3.19 -15.23
C ILE A 271 -12.28 1.65 -15.25
N ARG A 272 -12.13 1.04 -16.44
CA ARG A 272 -11.81 -0.39 -16.57
C ARG A 272 -10.57 -0.81 -15.78
N CYS A 273 -9.53 0.04 -15.80
CA CYS A 273 -8.26 -0.23 -15.11
C CYS A 273 -8.38 -0.04 -13.59
N GLU A 274 -9.11 0.99 -13.16
CA GLU A 274 -9.43 1.22 -11.75
C GLU A 274 -10.13 0.01 -11.13
N PHE A 275 -11.23 -0.43 -11.75
CA PHE A 275 -12.05 -1.53 -11.26
C PHE A 275 -11.28 -2.85 -11.21
N SER A 276 -10.40 -3.09 -12.18
CA SER A 276 -9.52 -4.25 -12.16
C SER A 276 -8.62 -4.26 -10.92
N GLY A 277 -8.00 -3.12 -10.58
CA GLY A 277 -7.19 -3.00 -9.37
C GLY A 277 -8.00 -3.28 -8.11
N GLY A 278 -9.14 -2.60 -7.93
CA GLY A 278 -9.97 -2.74 -6.73
C GLY A 278 -10.52 -4.15 -6.54
N TYR A 279 -11.08 -4.77 -7.58
CA TYR A 279 -11.70 -6.09 -7.45
C TYR A 279 -10.71 -7.25 -7.47
N MET A 280 -9.59 -7.15 -8.22
CA MET A 280 -8.63 -8.26 -8.28
C MET A 280 -7.54 -8.20 -7.21
N ILE A 281 -7.25 -7.02 -6.67
CA ILE A 281 -6.18 -6.84 -5.68
C ILE A 281 -6.75 -6.49 -4.32
N GLU A 282 -7.40 -5.34 -4.17
CA GLU A 282 -7.85 -4.82 -2.88
C GLU A 282 -8.85 -5.78 -2.21
N ARG A 283 -9.96 -6.09 -2.90
CA ARG A 283 -11.01 -6.98 -2.38
C ARG A 283 -10.55 -8.41 -2.12
N VAL A 284 -9.66 -8.95 -2.96
CA VAL A 284 -9.09 -10.29 -2.73
C VAL A 284 -8.17 -10.29 -1.50
N SER A 285 -7.44 -9.20 -1.29
CA SER A 285 -6.60 -9.05 -0.10
C SER A 285 -7.44 -8.91 1.17
N GLU A 286 -8.55 -8.16 1.12
CA GLU A 286 -9.53 -8.09 2.22
C GLU A 286 -10.08 -9.48 2.58
N GLU A 287 -10.41 -10.30 1.57
CA GLU A 287 -10.81 -11.69 1.79
C GLU A 287 -9.71 -12.51 2.47
N PHE A 288 -8.48 -12.41 1.96
CA PHE A 288 -7.33 -13.12 2.53
C PHE A 288 -7.06 -12.74 3.99
N PHE A 289 -7.17 -11.46 4.35
CA PHE A 289 -7.00 -11.03 5.75
C PHE A 289 -8.19 -11.34 6.64
N GLY A 290 -9.34 -11.61 6.03
CA GLY A 290 -10.58 -11.70 6.75
C GLY A 290 -11.00 -10.38 7.35
N SER A 291 -10.75 -9.28 6.64
CA SER A 291 -11.15 -7.93 7.05
C SER A 291 -12.59 -7.63 6.64
N MET A 292 -13.09 -6.43 6.99
CA MET A 292 -14.43 -6.00 6.61
C MET A 292 -14.51 -5.81 5.09
N LYS A 293 -15.51 -6.41 4.44
CA LYS A 293 -15.80 -6.16 3.02
C LYS A 293 -17.11 -5.42 2.85
N MET A 294 -17.11 -4.55 1.85
CA MET A 294 -18.25 -3.72 1.48
C MET A 294 -19.04 -4.38 0.34
N ILE A 295 -20.37 -4.35 0.46
CA ILE A 295 -21.29 -4.66 -0.65
C ILE A 295 -21.24 -3.50 -1.64
N THR A 296 -21.05 -3.78 -2.92
CA THR A 296 -20.81 -2.74 -3.94
C THR A 296 -22.03 -2.41 -4.80
N GLY A 297 -23.23 -2.73 -4.32
CA GLY A 297 -24.50 -2.30 -4.91
C GLY A 297 -25.06 -3.20 -6.00
N SER A 298 -24.28 -4.12 -6.54
CA SER A 298 -24.71 -5.09 -7.57
C SER A 298 -23.81 -6.33 -7.54
N VAL A 299 -24.24 -7.41 -8.18
CA VAL A 299 -23.51 -8.68 -8.32
C VAL A 299 -23.21 -9.29 -6.95
N PHE A 300 -24.22 -9.39 -6.10
CA PHE A 300 -24.12 -10.11 -4.84
C PHE A 300 -25.40 -10.91 -4.58
N MET A 301 -25.23 -12.01 -3.84
CA MET A 301 -26.32 -12.80 -3.29
C MET A 301 -26.34 -12.63 -1.78
N ILE A 302 -27.52 -12.39 -1.22
CA ILE A 302 -27.76 -12.17 0.21
C ILE A 302 -28.81 -13.15 0.73
N ARG A 303 -28.66 -13.61 1.98
CA ARG A 303 -29.72 -14.39 2.65
C ARG A 303 -30.99 -13.56 2.79
N ALA A 304 -32.12 -14.12 2.37
CA ALA A 304 -33.41 -13.42 2.39
C ALA A 304 -33.85 -13.02 3.81
N GLU A 305 -33.46 -13.79 4.83
CA GLU A 305 -33.73 -13.45 6.24
C GLU A 305 -33.13 -12.10 6.64
N ILE A 306 -31.96 -11.74 6.09
CA ILE A 306 -31.27 -10.49 6.40
C ILE A 306 -32.06 -9.32 5.81
N LEU A 307 -32.54 -9.46 4.58
CA LEU A 307 -33.41 -8.46 3.96
C LEU A 307 -34.75 -8.32 4.67
N ARG A 308 -35.33 -9.43 5.16
CA ARG A 308 -36.58 -9.41 5.94
C ARG A 308 -36.39 -8.74 7.31
N LYS A 309 -35.24 -8.98 7.96
CA LYS A 309 -34.94 -8.46 9.30
C LYS A 309 -34.47 -7.00 9.28
N LEU A 310 -33.49 -6.68 8.44
CA LEU A 310 -32.82 -5.38 8.42
C LEU A 310 -33.46 -4.44 7.39
N GLY A 311 -33.93 -4.95 6.26
CA GLY A 311 -34.45 -4.14 5.17
C GLY A 311 -33.43 -3.19 4.52
N TRP A 312 -33.89 -2.51 3.48
CA TRP A 312 -33.19 -1.43 2.81
C TRP A 312 -33.60 -0.08 3.42
N THR A 313 -32.65 0.86 3.50
CA THR A 313 -32.91 2.23 3.96
C THR A 313 -33.09 3.18 2.78
N HIS A 314 -33.35 4.45 3.08
CA HIS A 314 -33.48 5.53 2.10
C HIS A 314 -32.14 6.21 1.75
N SER A 315 -31.00 5.63 2.17
CA SER A 315 -29.68 6.20 1.89
C SER A 315 -29.39 6.21 0.39
N ILE A 316 -28.62 7.20 -0.07
CA ILE A 316 -28.13 7.27 -1.46
C ILE A 316 -27.04 6.22 -1.76
N THR A 317 -26.51 5.59 -0.71
CA THR A 317 -25.60 4.44 -0.71
C THR A 317 -26.20 3.34 0.17
N GLU A 318 -27.37 2.83 -0.24
CA GLU A 318 -28.16 1.86 0.50
C GLU A 318 -27.41 0.54 0.76
N ASP A 319 -26.47 0.20 -0.12
CA ASP A 319 -25.59 -0.97 -0.07
C ASP A 319 -24.54 -0.87 1.04
N TRP A 320 -23.90 0.29 1.18
CA TRP A 320 -22.96 0.57 2.26
C TRP A 320 -23.66 0.69 3.61
N ASP A 321 -24.82 1.36 3.66
CA ASP A 321 -25.63 1.42 4.87
C ASP A 321 -26.10 0.01 5.32
N LEU A 322 -26.55 -0.83 4.38
CA LEU A 322 -26.86 -2.24 4.67
C LEU A 322 -25.64 -3.00 5.16
N THR A 323 -24.47 -2.80 4.54
CA THR A 323 -23.21 -3.42 4.97
C THR A 323 -22.96 -3.13 6.45
N LEU A 324 -22.98 -1.85 6.87
CA LEU A 324 -22.71 -1.49 8.25
C LEU A 324 -23.71 -2.11 9.23
N ARG A 325 -25.01 -2.07 8.92
CA ARG A 325 -26.06 -2.70 9.75
C ARG A 325 -25.90 -4.22 9.84
N MET A 326 -25.47 -4.87 8.77
CA MET A 326 -25.18 -6.30 8.76
C MET A 326 -24.02 -6.67 9.70
N TYR A 327 -22.89 -5.94 9.63
CA TYR A 327 -21.76 -6.19 10.53
C TYR A 327 -22.12 -5.91 11.99
N LEU A 328 -22.95 -4.88 12.25
CA LEU A 328 -23.48 -4.61 13.59
C LEU A 328 -24.38 -5.74 14.10
N ASP A 329 -25.13 -6.42 13.22
CA ASP A 329 -25.95 -7.62 13.54
C ASP A 329 -25.13 -8.93 13.56
N GLY A 330 -23.83 -8.87 13.27
CA GLY A 330 -22.90 -10.01 13.29
C GLY A 330 -22.79 -10.80 11.99
N TRP A 331 -23.50 -10.40 10.92
CA TRP A 331 -23.35 -11.01 9.60
C TRP A 331 -22.09 -10.55 8.89
N LYS A 332 -21.50 -11.44 8.09
CA LYS A 332 -20.29 -11.13 7.33
C LYS A 332 -20.50 -11.21 5.82
N VAL A 333 -19.65 -10.49 5.10
CA VAL A 333 -19.59 -10.47 3.64
C VAL A 333 -18.40 -11.31 3.19
N LEU A 334 -18.62 -12.21 2.25
CA LEU A 334 -17.58 -12.95 1.53
C LEU A 334 -17.39 -12.31 0.15
N TYR A 335 -16.15 -12.17 -0.29
CA TYR A 335 -15.83 -11.70 -1.63
C TYR A 335 -15.19 -12.78 -2.48
N THR A 336 -15.60 -12.88 -3.76
CA THR A 336 -14.95 -13.75 -4.74
C THR A 336 -14.85 -13.12 -6.13
N PRO A 337 -13.66 -13.10 -6.76
CA PRO A 337 -13.49 -12.62 -8.13
C PRO A 337 -13.97 -13.62 -9.19
N LEU A 338 -14.42 -14.82 -8.78
CA LEU A 338 -14.82 -15.90 -9.68
C LEU A 338 -16.26 -15.75 -10.19
N ILE A 339 -17.09 -15.03 -9.42
CA ILE A 339 -18.44 -14.65 -9.84
C ILE A 339 -18.30 -13.31 -10.53
N GLN A 340 -18.56 -13.24 -11.82
CA GLN A 340 -18.37 -12.04 -12.63
C GLN A 340 -19.64 -11.73 -13.39
N ALA A 341 -20.03 -10.45 -13.41
CA ALA A 341 -21.06 -9.96 -14.32
C ALA A 341 -20.56 -8.68 -15.01
N PRO A 342 -20.45 -8.69 -16.35
CA PRO A 342 -20.13 -7.51 -17.15
C PRO A 342 -21.09 -6.35 -16.92
N ALA A 343 -20.55 -5.13 -16.85
CA ALA A 343 -21.29 -3.88 -16.69
C ALA A 343 -20.86 -2.81 -17.69
N GLU A 344 -21.73 -1.82 -17.88
CA GLU A 344 -21.49 -0.65 -18.72
C GLU A 344 -20.82 0.48 -17.92
N ILE A 345 -19.90 1.18 -18.56
CA ILE A 345 -19.06 2.21 -17.99
C ILE A 345 -19.58 3.60 -18.39
N PRO A 346 -19.67 4.57 -17.46
CA PRO A 346 -19.96 5.95 -17.81
C PRO A 346 -18.96 6.53 -18.82
N THR A 347 -19.47 7.20 -19.86
CA THR A 347 -18.67 7.62 -21.02
C THR A 347 -18.20 9.07 -20.96
N THR A 348 -18.67 9.86 -19.98
CA THR A 348 -18.35 11.29 -19.83
C THR A 348 -17.85 11.62 -18.45
N VAL A 349 -16.93 12.59 -18.34
CA VAL A 349 -16.38 13.08 -17.06
C VAL A 349 -17.49 13.54 -16.12
N ARG A 350 -18.50 14.23 -16.65
CA ARG A 350 -19.67 14.70 -15.89
C ARG A 350 -20.46 13.53 -15.28
N ALA A 351 -20.67 12.45 -16.02
CA ALA A 351 -21.41 11.29 -15.53
C ALA A 351 -20.66 10.57 -14.40
N ILE A 352 -19.35 10.32 -14.58
CA ILE A 352 -18.54 9.68 -13.55
C ILE A 352 -18.34 10.59 -12.33
N ALA A 353 -18.16 11.91 -12.50
CA ALA A 353 -18.07 12.86 -11.40
C ALA A 353 -19.32 12.84 -10.52
N ARG A 354 -20.52 12.90 -11.13
CA ARG A 354 -21.78 12.80 -10.37
C ARG A 354 -21.90 11.46 -9.63
N GLN A 355 -21.51 10.36 -10.27
CA GLN A 355 -21.52 9.04 -9.61
C GLN A 355 -20.60 9.02 -8.40
N ARG A 356 -19.35 9.50 -8.54
CA ARG A 356 -18.37 9.53 -7.43
C ARG A 356 -18.75 10.50 -6.33
N MET A 357 -19.38 11.63 -6.66
CA MET A 357 -19.94 12.54 -5.66
C MET A 357 -21.03 11.86 -4.83
N ARG A 358 -21.94 11.10 -5.45
CA ARG A 358 -22.96 10.33 -4.72
C ARG A 358 -22.33 9.32 -3.76
N TRP A 359 -21.34 8.56 -4.24
CA TRP A 359 -20.63 7.59 -3.41
C TRP A 359 -19.87 8.26 -2.27
N ALA A 360 -19.15 9.35 -2.54
CA ALA A 360 -18.39 10.07 -1.52
C ALA A 360 -19.28 10.68 -0.43
N GLU A 361 -20.40 11.29 -0.81
CA GLU A 361 -21.35 11.88 0.14
C GLU A 361 -22.02 10.80 1.00
N GLY A 362 -22.64 9.79 0.37
CA GLY A 362 -23.37 8.73 1.08
C GLY A 362 -22.46 7.87 1.96
N HIS A 363 -21.28 7.50 1.46
CA HIS A 363 -20.29 6.75 2.24
C HIS A 363 -19.87 7.50 3.49
N THR A 364 -19.48 8.77 3.33
CA THR A 364 -19.01 9.59 4.46
C THR A 364 -20.14 9.86 5.45
N PHE A 365 -21.37 10.05 4.96
CA PHE A 365 -22.56 10.23 5.79
C PHE A 365 -22.85 8.99 6.64
N ALA A 366 -22.84 7.79 6.04
CA ALA A 366 -23.03 6.53 6.75
C ALA A 366 -21.89 6.25 7.74
N VAL A 367 -20.63 6.50 7.38
CA VAL A 367 -19.50 6.42 8.32
C VAL A 367 -19.75 7.31 9.53
N LYS A 368 -20.09 8.58 9.34
CA LYS A 368 -20.43 9.51 10.42
C LYS A 368 -21.53 8.97 11.33
N LYS A 369 -22.60 8.43 10.72
CA LYS A 369 -23.77 7.91 11.43
C LYS A 369 -23.43 6.72 12.34
N TYR A 370 -22.62 5.77 11.86
CA TYR A 370 -22.35 4.52 12.57
C TYR A 370 -20.95 4.41 13.20
N PHE A 371 -20.14 5.48 13.15
CA PHE A 371 -18.71 5.44 13.51
C PHE A 371 -18.46 4.79 14.87
N TRP A 372 -19.12 5.29 15.91
CA TRP A 372 -18.94 4.80 17.27
C TRP A 372 -19.60 3.45 17.52
N ASP A 373 -20.73 3.18 16.86
CA ASP A 373 -21.43 1.90 16.98
C ASP A 373 -20.56 0.77 16.46
N VAL A 374 -19.90 0.97 15.32
CA VAL A 374 -18.98 -0.01 14.73
C VAL A 374 -17.76 -0.24 15.62
N LEU A 375 -17.15 0.83 16.15
CA LEU A 375 -15.96 0.70 17.01
C LEU A 375 -16.28 0.06 18.37
N ARG A 376 -17.46 0.31 18.93
CA ARG A 376 -17.90 -0.25 20.22
C ARG A 376 -18.54 -1.63 20.10
N SER A 377 -19.02 -2.01 18.92
CA SER A 377 -19.73 -3.28 18.74
C SER A 377 -18.86 -4.50 19.08
N PRO A 378 -19.38 -5.48 19.84
CA PRO A 378 -18.71 -6.76 20.08
C PRO A 378 -18.76 -7.70 18.87
N ASN A 379 -19.67 -7.44 17.92
CA ASN A 379 -19.90 -8.28 16.74
C ASN A 379 -18.84 -8.10 15.65
N LEU A 380 -18.00 -7.06 15.76
CA LEU A 380 -16.87 -6.82 14.86
C LEU A 380 -15.54 -7.18 15.52
N THR A 381 -14.72 -7.91 14.77
CA THR A 381 -13.36 -8.26 15.16
C THR A 381 -12.43 -7.05 15.08
N ARG A 382 -11.26 -7.12 15.73
CA ARG A 382 -10.23 -6.06 15.66
C ARG A 382 -9.79 -5.77 14.21
N ARG A 383 -9.71 -6.80 13.37
CA ARG A 383 -9.32 -6.67 11.95
C ARG A 383 -10.38 -5.93 11.15
N GLU A 384 -11.65 -6.23 11.39
CA GLU A 384 -12.77 -5.54 10.74
C GLU A 384 -12.88 -4.09 11.19
N LYS A 385 -12.63 -3.81 12.47
CA LYS A 385 -12.58 -2.43 12.98
C LYS A 385 -11.43 -1.64 12.37
N LEU A 386 -10.26 -2.26 12.23
CA LEU A 386 -9.12 -1.63 11.55
C LEU A 386 -9.43 -1.31 10.09
N GLU A 387 -10.10 -2.23 9.39
CA GLU A 387 -10.56 -2.02 8.02
C GLU A 387 -11.64 -0.94 7.93
N PHE A 388 -12.56 -0.88 8.89
CA PHE A 388 -13.52 0.22 8.99
C PHE A 388 -12.83 1.57 9.21
N LEU A 389 -11.79 1.64 10.04
CA LEU A 389 -10.98 2.85 10.22
C LEU A 389 -10.23 3.25 8.94
N TYR A 390 -9.89 2.29 8.08
CA TYR A 390 -9.36 2.55 6.74
C TYR A 390 -10.46 3.06 5.79
N PHE A 391 -11.66 2.48 5.81
CA PHE A 391 -12.79 2.95 5.00
C PHE A 391 -13.32 4.31 5.45
N ALA A 392 -13.24 4.65 6.73
CA ALA A 392 -13.83 5.87 7.28
C ALA A 392 -13.37 7.15 6.57
N PRO A 393 -12.06 7.40 6.37
CA PRO A 393 -11.58 8.56 5.62
C PRO A 393 -11.39 8.28 4.12
N TYR A 394 -11.88 7.17 3.57
CA TYR A 394 -11.60 6.75 2.19
C TYR A 394 -11.87 7.84 1.14
N TYR A 395 -13.05 8.47 1.19
CA TYR A 395 -13.36 9.60 0.29
C TYR A 395 -12.88 10.97 0.81
N LEU A 396 -12.67 11.11 2.12
CA LEU A 396 -12.07 12.32 2.72
C LEU A 396 -10.61 12.50 2.31
N GLN A 397 -9.95 11.43 1.86
CA GLN A 397 -8.65 11.52 1.19
C GLN A 397 -8.64 12.59 0.11
N SER A 398 -9.64 12.69 -0.76
CA SER A 398 -9.63 13.73 -1.80
C SER A 398 -9.58 15.15 -1.20
N PHE A 399 -10.22 15.37 -0.05
CA PHE A 399 -10.14 16.64 0.68
C PHE A 399 -8.75 16.86 1.29
N PHE A 400 -8.22 15.86 2.00
CA PHE A 400 -6.87 15.92 2.56
C PHE A 400 -5.82 16.14 1.48
N PHE A 401 -5.97 15.53 0.29
CA PHE A 401 -5.08 15.72 -0.84
C PHE A 401 -5.01 17.19 -1.26
N LEU A 402 -6.17 17.85 -1.43
CA LEU A 402 -6.23 19.25 -1.83
C LEU A 402 -5.64 20.18 -0.77
N ILE A 403 -6.00 19.96 0.50
CA ILE A 403 -5.53 20.78 1.62
C ILE A 403 -4.03 20.58 1.84
N GLY A 404 -3.55 19.34 1.82
CA GLY A 404 -2.13 19.02 1.94
C GLY A 404 -1.31 19.61 0.79
N THR A 405 -1.81 19.51 -0.45
CA THR A 405 -1.14 20.12 -1.62
C THR A 405 -1.11 21.65 -1.50
N PHE A 406 -2.21 22.27 -1.07
CA PHE A 406 -2.27 23.72 -0.86
C PHE A 406 -1.26 24.18 0.20
N PHE A 407 -1.24 23.54 1.37
CA PHE A 407 -0.30 23.90 2.43
C PHE A 407 1.15 23.63 2.05
N TRP A 408 1.41 22.56 1.30
CA TRP A 408 2.73 22.30 0.75
C TRP A 408 3.19 23.43 -0.18
N VAL A 409 2.36 23.82 -1.16
CA VAL A 409 2.70 24.92 -2.09
C VAL A 409 2.95 26.23 -1.35
N VAL A 410 2.13 26.55 -0.33
CA VAL A 410 2.34 27.78 0.47
C VAL A 410 3.63 27.69 1.29
N ALA A 411 3.95 26.55 1.88
CA ALA A 411 5.20 26.36 2.64
C ALA A 411 6.44 26.53 1.74
N GLU A 412 6.41 25.98 0.52
CA GLU A 412 7.47 26.13 -0.49
C GLU A 412 7.64 27.60 -0.92
N ILE A 413 6.53 28.33 -1.16
CA ILE A 413 6.57 29.77 -1.50
C ILE A 413 7.20 30.59 -0.37
N LEU A 414 6.92 30.23 0.88
CA LEU A 414 7.48 30.90 2.05
C LEU A 414 8.92 30.48 2.35
N ALA A 415 9.43 29.43 1.70
CA ALA A 415 10.73 28.81 1.96
C ALA A 415 10.96 28.48 3.45
N GLN A 416 9.90 28.05 4.13
CA GLN A 416 9.92 27.71 5.56
C GLN A 416 9.59 26.23 5.73
N HIS A 417 10.57 25.46 6.18
CA HIS A 417 10.43 24.04 6.45
C HIS A 417 10.97 23.71 7.85
N PRO A 418 10.43 22.68 8.53
CA PRO A 418 11.03 22.14 9.74
C PRO A 418 12.48 21.72 9.48
N SER A 419 13.35 21.81 10.48
CA SER A 419 14.78 21.48 10.35
C SER A 419 15.04 20.04 9.90
N PHE A 420 14.11 19.11 10.16
CA PHE A 420 14.18 17.71 9.74
C PHE A 420 13.53 17.44 8.37
N TRP A 421 12.85 18.44 7.77
CA TRP A 421 12.20 18.30 6.47
C TRP A 421 13.23 18.40 5.36
N THR A 422 13.72 17.25 4.91
CA THR A 422 14.45 17.16 3.66
C THR A 422 13.46 17.16 2.49
N ALA A 423 13.80 17.82 1.38
CA ALA A 423 12.99 17.79 0.14
C ALA A 423 12.60 16.35 -0.23
N THR A 424 13.53 15.46 0.06
CA THR A 424 13.46 14.01 -0.03
C THR A 424 12.40 13.32 0.78
N PHE A 425 12.27 13.65 2.07
CA PHE A 425 11.24 13.04 2.89
C PHE A 425 9.88 13.42 2.31
N GLY A 426 9.71 14.68 1.88
CA GLY A 426 8.56 15.15 1.12
C GLY A 426 8.31 14.37 -0.18
N TRP A 427 9.33 14.21 -1.03
CA TRP A 427 9.21 13.47 -2.29
C TRP A 427 8.88 11.98 -2.09
N SER A 428 9.40 11.35 -1.03
CA SER A 428 9.11 9.95 -0.73
C SER A 428 7.63 9.72 -0.45
N LEU A 429 7.00 10.63 0.30
CA LEU A 429 5.57 10.62 0.60
C LEU A 429 4.76 10.87 -0.68
N ILE A 430 5.17 11.79 -1.55
CA ILE A 430 4.44 12.06 -2.80
C ILE A 430 4.49 10.85 -3.74
N LEU A 431 5.66 10.27 -3.94
CA LEU A 431 5.87 9.22 -4.94
C LEU A 431 5.30 7.86 -4.53
N SER A 432 5.38 7.49 -3.24
CA SER A 432 4.72 6.28 -2.76
C SER A 432 3.23 6.29 -3.08
N ASN A 433 2.60 7.46 -2.95
CA ASN A 433 1.18 7.63 -3.20
C ASN A 433 0.86 7.68 -4.70
N LEU A 434 1.68 8.40 -5.47
CA LEU A 434 1.54 8.51 -6.92
C LEU A 434 1.59 7.14 -7.61
N PHE A 435 2.43 6.22 -7.12
CA PHE A 435 2.63 4.93 -7.77
C PHE A 435 1.77 3.77 -7.25
N ALA A 436 1.22 3.86 -6.03
CA ALA A 436 0.45 2.78 -5.44
C ALA A 436 -0.77 2.39 -6.29
N LEU A 437 -1.61 3.35 -6.66
CA LEU A 437 -2.85 3.08 -7.41
C LEU A 437 -2.60 2.58 -8.84
N PRO A 438 -1.72 3.21 -9.66
CA PRO A 438 -1.39 2.69 -11.00
C PRO A 438 -0.79 1.29 -10.96
N LEU A 439 0.05 0.99 -9.95
CA LEU A 439 0.64 -0.33 -9.79
C LEU A 439 -0.42 -1.37 -9.40
N MET A 440 -1.38 -1.00 -8.55
CA MET A 440 -2.51 -1.87 -8.19
C MET A 440 -3.37 -2.19 -9.42
N SER A 441 -3.74 -1.17 -10.20
CA SER A 441 -4.48 -1.34 -11.45
C SER A 441 -3.73 -2.22 -12.46
N LEU A 442 -2.43 -1.99 -12.64
CA LEU A 442 -1.62 -2.82 -13.53
C LEU A 442 -1.54 -4.28 -13.06
N SER A 443 -1.43 -4.48 -11.74
CA SER A 443 -1.40 -5.82 -11.14
C SER A 443 -2.74 -6.54 -11.31
N GLY A 444 -3.86 -5.84 -11.15
CA GLY A 444 -5.20 -6.36 -11.45
C GLY A 444 -5.34 -6.80 -12.91
N LEU A 445 -4.97 -5.92 -13.86
CA LEU A 445 -4.99 -6.25 -15.28
C LEU A 445 -4.06 -7.41 -15.63
N TYR A 446 -2.94 -7.53 -14.92
CA TYR A 446 -2.03 -8.66 -15.08
C TYR A 446 -2.70 -9.96 -14.65
N LEU A 447 -3.38 -9.98 -13.50
CA LEU A 447 -4.15 -11.11 -13.00
C LEU A 447 -5.30 -11.48 -13.94
N GLU A 448 -5.89 -10.51 -14.61
CA GLU A 448 -6.94 -10.71 -15.62
C GLU A 448 -6.43 -11.14 -17.00
N GLN A 449 -5.11 -11.20 -17.20
CA GLN A 449 -4.47 -11.46 -18.50
C GLN A 449 -4.79 -10.40 -19.58
N THR A 450 -5.35 -9.25 -19.20
CA THR A 450 -5.71 -8.13 -20.09
C THR A 450 -4.70 -6.99 -20.09
N ALA A 451 -3.65 -7.06 -19.26
CA ALA A 451 -2.62 -6.02 -19.12
C ALA A 451 -2.03 -5.49 -20.43
N ARG A 452 -1.95 -6.30 -21.50
CA ARG A 452 -1.43 -5.82 -22.79
C ARG A 452 -2.45 -4.96 -23.55
N GLU A 453 -3.72 -5.30 -23.45
CA GLU A 453 -4.82 -4.65 -24.18
C GLU A 453 -5.21 -3.35 -23.48
N ASP A 454 -5.30 -3.39 -22.15
CA ASP A 454 -5.87 -2.30 -21.35
C ASP A 454 -4.81 -1.37 -20.72
N PHE A 455 -3.51 -1.61 -20.96
CA PHE A 455 -2.42 -0.80 -20.37
C PHE A 455 -2.60 0.71 -20.55
N THR A 456 -3.06 1.14 -21.73
CA THR A 456 -3.27 2.56 -22.05
C THR A 456 -4.30 3.22 -21.11
N GLY A 457 -5.22 2.45 -20.55
CA GLY A 457 -6.19 2.93 -19.58
C GLY A 457 -5.57 3.32 -18.24
N ILE A 458 -4.35 2.88 -17.89
CA ILE A 458 -3.69 3.29 -16.64
C ILE A 458 -3.41 4.79 -16.67
N PHE A 459 -2.93 5.33 -17.79
CA PHE A 459 -2.72 6.77 -17.93
C PHE A 459 -4.05 7.53 -17.82
N SER A 460 -5.08 7.01 -18.48
CA SER A 460 -6.44 7.58 -18.37
C SER A 460 -6.97 7.56 -16.94
N PHE A 461 -6.72 6.50 -16.18
CA PHE A 461 -7.09 6.38 -14.77
C PHE A 461 -6.37 7.43 -13.91
N ILE A 462 -5.06 7.61 -14.10
CA ILE A 462 -4.29 8.65 -13.39
C ILE A 462 -4.91 10.02 -13.67
N VAL A 463 -5.11 10.38 -14.94
CA VAL A 463 -5.69 11.69 -15.29
C VAL A 463 -7.08 11.86 -14.70
N LEU A 464 -7.92 10.82 -14.75
CA LEU A 464 -9.26 10.85 -14.15
C LEU A 464 -9.24 11.03 -12.64
N SER A 465 -8.34 10.36 -11.90
CA SER A 465 -8.31 10.47 -10.44
C SER A 465 -8.05 11.92 -9.99
N TYR A 466 -7.14 12.63 -10.67
CA TYR A 466 -6.90 14.05 -10.42
C TYR A 466 -8.10 14.93 -10.80
N ILE A 467 -8.74 14.69 -11.95
CA ILE A 467 -9.93 15.44 -12.39
C ILE A 467 -11.09 15.29 -11.40
N LEU A 468 -11.26 14.09 -10.82
CA LEU A 468 -12.39 13.77 -9.95
C LEU A 468 -12.18 14.21 -8.49
N THR A 469 -10.93 14.40 -8.09
CA THR A 469 -10.53 14.79 -6.73
C THR A 469 -11.34 15.99 -6.16
N PRO A 470 -11.47 17.15 -6.83
CA PRO A 470 -12.23 18.28 -6.27
C PRO A 470 -13.72 17.97 -6.06
N PHE A 471 -14.32 17.21 -6.97
CA PHE A 471 -15.73 16.82 -6.86
C PHE A 471 -15.94 15.85 -5.69
N GLN A 472 -15.06 14.87 -5.54
CA GLN A 472 -15.10 13.90 -4.43
C GLN A 472 -14.84 14.57 -3.09
N ALA A 473 -13.86 15.48 -3.02
CA ALA A 473 -13.54 16.24 -1.81
C ALA A 473 -14.75 17.05 -1.32
N TYR A 474 -15.38 17.82 -2.20
CA TYR A 474 -16.58 18.59 -1.88
C TYR A 474 -17.71 17.69 -1.37
N ALA A 475 -17.98 16.58 -2.07
CA ALA A 475 -19.06 15.67 -1.70
C ALA A 475 -18.80 14.93 -0.38
N ALA A 476 -17.55 14.51 -0.12
CA ALA A 476 -17.17 13.86 1.14
C ALA A 476 -17.33 14.82 2.34
N VAL A 477 -16.82 16.05 2.22
CA VAL A 477 -16.97 17.08 3.28
C VAL A 477 -18.45 17.40 3.51
N LYS A 478 -19.23 17.52 2.43
CA LYS A 478 -20.69 17.70 2.53
C LYS A 478 -21.34 16.54 3.28
N GLY A 479 -21.03 15.28 2.99
CA GLY A 479 -21.56 14.13 3.73
C GLY A 479 -21.20 14.13 5.22
N LEU A 480 -20.01 14.63 5.55
CA LEU A 480 -19.54 14.77 6.92
C LEU A 480 -20.31 15.85 7.70
N ILE A 481 -20.62 16.99 7.08
CA ILE A 481 -21.22 18.15 7.78
C ILE A 481 -22.75 18.17 7.68
N ALA A 482 -23.33 17.70 6.57
CA ALA A 482 -24.76 17.80 6.32
C ALA A 482 -25.59 16.96 7.31
N LYS A 483 -26.77 17.45 7.68
CA LYS A 483 -27.72 16.70 8.52
C LYS A 483 -28.40 15.57 7.77
N ASP A 484 -28.70 15.80 6.49
CA ASP A 484 -29.39 14.87 5.60
C ASP A 484 -28.59 14.65 4.31
N GLU A 485 -28.74 13.48 3.71
CA GLU A 485 -28.20 13.16 2.39
C GLU A 485 -28.94 13.95 1.30
N SER A 486 -28.25 14.31 0.23
CA SER A 486 -28.86 15.07 -0.87
C SER A 486 -29.62 14.21 -1.88
N GLY A 487 -30.27 14.90 -2.82
CA GLY A 487 -31.02 14.26 -3.89
C GLY A 487 -30.17 13.40 -4.81
N TRP A 488 -30.74 12.29 -5.28
CA TRP A 488 -30.07 11.36 -6.19
C TRP A 488 -30.28 11.75 -7.65
N VAL A 489 -29.20 11.69 -8.44
CA VAL A 489 -29.22 11.89 -9.90
C VAL A 489 -28.74 10.63 -10.61
N ARG A 490 -29.49 10.22 -11.63
CA ARG A 490 -29.20 9.02 -12.43
C ARG A 490 -27.89 9.16 -13.21
N THR A 491 -27.16 8.05 -13.27
CA THR A 491 -26.07 7.86 -14.24
C THR A 491 -26.65 7.28 -15.53
N PHE A 492 -26.68 8.10 -16.59
CA PHE A 492 -27.21 7.69 -17.89
C PHE A 492 -26.42 6.54 -18.52
N LYS A 493 -27.12 5.59 -19.15
CA LYS A 493 -26.58 4.41 -19.83
C LYS A 493 -26.85 4.51 -21.33
N THR A 494 -25.83 4.34 -22.14
CA THR A 494 -25.91 4.42 -23.60
C THR A 494 -26.46 3.14 -24.20
N GLY A 495 -26.28 1.99 -23.54
CA GLY A 495 -26.59 0.67 -24.09
C GLY A 495 -25.51 0.16 -25.06
N SER A 496 -24.41 0.90 -25.25
CA SER A 496 -23.32 0.56 -26.15
C SER A 496 -22.54 -0.67 -25.63
N ILE A 497 -22.21 -1.58 -26.54
CA ILE A 497 -21.34 -2.74 -26.25
C ILE A 497 -20.21 -2.73 -27.27
N THR A 498 -19.00 -2.41 -26.82
CA THR A 498 -17.77 -2.45 -27.63
C THR A 498 -16.99 -3.74 -27.45
N ASP A 499 -17.25 -4.49 -26.39
CA ASP A 499 -16.64 -5.80 -26.12
C ASP A 499 -17.68 -6.80 -25.61
N ARG A 500 -17.71 -8.00 -26.22
CA ARG A 500 -18.68 -9.06 -25.91
C ARG A 500 -18.15 -10.09 -24.93
N ILE A 501 -16.95 -9.91 -24.39
CA ILE A 501 -16.39 -10.81 -23.39
C ILE A 501 -17.23 -10.74 -22.11
N LEU A 502 -17.93 -11.84 -21.80
CA LEU A 502 -18.78 -11.93 -20.62
C LEU A 502 -18.01 -12.33 -19.34
N GLN A 503 -16.82 -12.92 -19.48
CA GLN A 503 -15.99 -13.34 -18.36
C GLN A 503 -14.52 -13.19 -18.70
N VAL A 504 -13.71 -12.71 -17.76
CA VAL A 504 -12.27 -12.58 -17.92
C VAL A 504 -11.55 -13.75 -17.25
N ARG A 505 -10.51 -14.28 -17.92
CA ARG A 505 -9.70 -15.37 -17.38
C ARG A 505 -8.77 -14.88 -16.29
N VAL A 506 -9.07 -15.27 -15.06
CA VAL A 506 -8.19 -15.00 -13.91
C VAL A 506 -6.96 -15.93 -13.97
N ARG A 507 -5.76 -15.38 -13.85
CA ARG A 507 -4.50 -16.14 -13.72
C ARG A 507 -4.57 -17.04 -12.49
N ARG A 508 -3.98 -18.23 -12.63
CA ARG A 508 -3.82 -19.22 -11.55
C ARG A 508 -2.75 -18.81 -10.54
N LEU A 509 -2.87 -17.62 -9.97
CA LEU A 509 -2.06 -17.15 -8.84
C LEU A 509 -2.83 -17.28 -7.52
N PHE A 510 -4.15 -17.38 -7.59
CA PHE A 510 -5.00 -17.74 -6.45
C PHE A 510 -5.24 -19.25 -6.39
N SER A 511 -4.18 -20.05 -6.27
CA SER A 511 -4.31 -21.51 -6.13
C SER A 511 -5.10 -21.92 -4.89
N TRP A 512 -5.26 -21.01 -3.93
CA TRP A 512 -6.11 -21.18 -2.77
C TRP A 512 -7.60 -20.88 -3.05
N ILE A 513 -7.99 -20.16 -4.12
CA ILE A 513 -9.40 -19.81 -4.47
C ILE A 513 -9.92 -20.66 -5.65
N LEU A 514 -9.03 -21.32 -6.42
CA LEU A 514 -9.35 -21.99 -7.67
C LEU A 514 -9.36 -23.54 -7.53
N PRO A 515 -10.45 -24.24 -7.89
CA PRO A 515 -10.40 -25.68 -8.09
C PRO A 515 -9.46 -26.05 -9.26
N ARG A 516 -8.71 -27.15 -9.13
CA ARG A 516 -7.82 -27.65 -10.18
C ARG A 516 -8.61 -28.07 -11.43
N ARG A 517 -8.30 -27.46 -12.58
CA ARG A 517 -8.79 -27.90 -13.91
C ARG A 517 -7.64 -28.01 -14.92
N GLU A 518 -7.59 -29.11 -15.67
CA GLU A 518 -6.69 -29.24 -16.82
C GLU A 518 -7.28 -28.49 -18.04
N PRO A 519 -6.48 -27.69 -18.78
CA PRO A 519 -6.98 -26.95 -19.93
C PRO A 519 -7.32 -27.88 -21.10
N SER A 520 -8.45 -27.63 -21.76
CA SER A 520 -8.94 -28.41 -22.91
C SER A 520 -8.01 -28.30 -24.14
N ARG A 521 -8.09 -29.26 -25.09
CA ARG A 521 -7.26 -29.24 -26.32
C ARG A 521 -7.48 -28.00 -27.20
N ARG A 522 -8.72 -27.48 -27.26
CA ARG A 522 -9.02 -26.20 -27.95
C ARG A 522 -8.40 -25.01 -27.23
N GLU A 523 -8.48 -24.97 -25.90
CA GLU A 523 -7.82 -23.92 -25.11
C GLU A 523 -6.30 -23.99 -25.21
N LYS A 524 -5.68 -25.18 -25.28
CA LYS A 524 -4.24 -25.33 -25.50
C LYS A 524 -3.82 -24.73 -26.85
N GLN A 525 -4.58 -24.99 -27.92
CA GLN A 525 -4.32 -24.40 -29.25
C GLN A 525 -4.50 -22.87 -29.29
N GLU A 526 -5.50 -22.33 -28.58
CA GLU A 526 -5.72 -20.88 -28.50
C GLU A 526 -4.70 -20.18 -27.59
N THR A 527 -4.25 -20.86 -26.52
CA THR A 527 -3.19 -20.41 -25.61
C THR A 527 -1.83 -20.43 -26.29
N ASP A 528 -1.55 -21.44 -27.13
CA ASP A 528 -0.33 -21.51 -27.94
C ASP A 528 -0.32 -20.43 -29.05
N ARG A 529 -1.47 -20.08 -29.63
CA ARG A 529 -1.58 -18.91 -30.53
C ARG A 529 -1.37 -17.57 -29.81
N ARG A 530 -1.72 -17.47 -28.52
CA ARG A 530 -1.59 -16.26 -27.68
C ARG A 530 -0.33 -16.21 -26.81
N LYS A 531 0.60 -17.18 -26.91
CA LYS A 531 1.93 -17.14 -26.28
C LYS A 531 2.81 -16.06 -26.91
N ARG A 532 2.47 -14.79 -26.70
CA ARG A 532 3.36 -13.64 -26.95
C ARG A 532 3.74 -13.05 -25.61
N ARG A 533 5.05 -12.84 -25.43
CA ARG A 533 5.69 -12.28 -24.23
C ARG A 533 4.94 -11.02 -23.75
N PRO A 534 4.90 -10.73 -22.43
CA PRO A 534 4.32 -9.47 -21.92
C PRO A 534 4.91 -8.29 -22.69
N SER A 535 4.10 -7.25 -22.96
CA SER A 535 4.56 -6.09 -23.73
C SER A 535 5.82 -5.54 -23.09
N ALA A 536 6.87 -5.35 -23.89
CA ALA A 536 8.13 -4.77 -23.40
C ALA A 536 7.87 -3.46 -22.65
N LEU A 537 6.89 -2.66 -23.11
CA LEU A 537 6.40 -1.44 -22.46
C LEU A 537 5.85 -1.62 -21.04
N ALA A 538 5.08 -2.67 -20.75
CA ALA A 538 4.57 -2.88 -19.38
C ALA A 538 5.68 -3.32 -18.42
N LEU A 539 6.64 -4.12 -18.91
CA LEU A 539 7.82 -4.52 -18.13
C LEU A 539 8.78 -3.33 -17.94
N ILE A 540 8.98 -2.52 -18.98
CA ILE A 540 9.76 -1.28 -18.95
C ILE A 540 9.10 -0.27 -18.01
N PHE A 541 7.77 -0.14 -18.02
CA PHE A 541 7.04 0.72 -17.08
C PHE A 541 7.20 0.23 -15.64
N LEU A 542 7.05 -1.07 -15.35
CA LEU A 542 7.32 -1.63 -14.02
C LEU A 542 8.76 -1.40 -13.56
N ILE A 543 9.72 -1.56 -14.48
CA ILE A 543 11.15 -1.30 -14.20
C ILE A 543 11.39 0.19 -13.98
N LEU A 544 10.82 1.08 -14.81
CA LEU A 544 10.93 2.55 -14.69
C LEU A 544 10.30 3.05 -13.39
N MET A 545 9.12 2.54 -13.02
CA MET A 545 8.42 2.93 -11.80
C MET A 545 9.19 2.47 -10.55
N SER A 546 9.70 1.23 -10.56
CA SER A 546 10.56 0.76 -9.46
C SER A 546 11.92 1.47 -9.42
N SER A 547 12.49 1.83 -10.57
CA SER A 547 13.75 2.58 -10.64
C SER A 547 13.59 4.04 -10.23
N ILE A 548 12.46 4.71 -10.50
CA ILE A 548 12.19 6.08 -10.05
C ILE A 548 12.07 6.12 -8.53
N ILE A 549 11.42 5.11 -7.92
CA ILE A 549 11.37 4.98 -6.46
C ILE A 549 12.79 4.80 -5.92
N VAL A 550 13.60 3.89 -6.50
CA VAL A 550 15.01 3.71 -6.11
C VAL A 550 15.83 4.99 -6.32
N TRP A 551 15.61 5.72 -7.42
CA TRP A 551 16.31 6.97 -7.71
C TRP A 551 15.94 8.06 -6.72
N VAL A 552 14.68 8.13 -6.29
CA VAL A 552 14.25 9.13 -5.32
C VAL A 552 14.62 8.70 -3.90
N THR A 553 14.70 7.40 -3.60
CA THR A 553 15.32 6.90 -2.37
C THR A 553 16.84 7.10 -2.36
N ALA A 554 17.51 7.05 -3.51
CA ALA A 554 18.94 7.33 -3.62
C ALA A 554 19.24 8.84 -3.56
N ALA A 555 18.44 9.65 -4.26
CA ALA A 555 18.46 11.12 -4.16
C ALA A 555 18.04 11.57 -2.75
N ALA A 556 17.25 10.75 -2.05
CA ALA A 556 16.93 10.90 -0.66
C ALA A 556 18.12 10.81 0.26
N MET A 557 18.91 9.76 0.07
CA MET A 557 20.16 9.61 0.76
C MET A 557 21.15 10.72 0.38
N SER A 558 21.08 11.27 -0.84
CA SER A 558 22.00 12.33 -1.29
C SER A 558 21.59 13.76 -0.92
N THR A 559 20.39 14.00 -0.40
CA THR A 559 19.89 15.35 -0.03
C THR A 559 19.75 15.54 1.48
N LEU A 560 20.09 14.52 2.27
CA LEU A 560 20.54 14.71 3.65
C LEU A 560 21.84 15.56 3.72
N ASP A 561 22.45 15.83 2.56
CA ASP A 561 23.77 16.44 2.42
C ASP A 561 23.76 17.96 2.10
N ASP A 562 22.57 18.59 1.98
CA ASP A 562 22.47 20.02 1.58
C ASP A 562 22.22 21.00 2.76
N GLY A 563 22.18 20.50 3.99
CA GLY A 563 22.31 21.32 5.20
C GLY A 563 23.69 21.11 5.80
N TYR A 564 24.64 22.01 5.51
CA TYR A 564 26.06 21.94 5.89
C TYR A 564 26.33 21.10 7.15
N GLN A 565 26.70 19.82 6.98
CA GLN A 565 27.16 19.02 8.11
C GLN A 565 28.57 19.49 8.48
N THR A 566 28.66 20.28 9.55
CA THR A 566 29.91 20.41 10.29
C THR A 566 29.99 19.23 11.24
N THR A 567 31.08 18.49 11.14
CA THR A 567 31.40 17.41 12.06
C THR A 567 32.23 18.01 13.17
N ALA A 568 31.60 18.20 14.32
CA ALA A 568 32.28 18.50 15.56
C ALA A 568 33.16 17.30 15.90
N LEU A 569 34.48 17.49 16.03
CA LEU A 569 35.39 16.49 16.56
C LEU A 569 35.76 16.88 17.99
N THR A 570 35.55 15.97 18.94
CA THR A 570 35.88 16.16 20.36
C THR A 570 37.35 15.89 20.61
N LEU A 571 37.96 16.68 21.50
CA LEU A 571 39.33 16.44 21.96
C LEU A 571 39.31 15.48 23.15
N GLU A 572 40.14 14.44 23.09
CA GLU A 572 40.25 13.40 24.13
C GLU A 572 41.71 13.11 24.49
N TYR A 573 41.95 12.74 25.76
CA TYR A 573 43.26 12.31 26.25
C TYR A 573 43.25 10.81 26.57
N MET A 574 44.01 10.04 25.79
CA MET A 574 44.17 8.61 26.01
C MET A 574 45.20 8.35 27.11
N THR A 575 44.82 7.63 28.17
CA THR A 575 45.76 7.24 29.23
C THR A 575 46.90 6.34 28.73
N SER A 576 46.65 5.59 27.65
CA SER A 576 47.64 4.78 26.94
C SER A 576 47.89 5.38 25.57
N ALA A 577 49.16 5.62 25.23
CA ALA A 577 49.51 6.25 23.95
C ALA A 577 49.05 5.39 22.77
N VAL A 578 48.50 6.03 21.74
CA VAL A 578 47.99 5.40 20.53
C VAL A 578 48.83 5.78 19.32
N SER A 579 48.91 4.87 18.34
CA SER A 579 49.64 5.11 17.08
C SER A 579 48.67 5.54 15.99
N VAL A 580 48.70 6.81 15.61
CA VAL A 580 47.98 7.36 14.45
C VAL A 580 48.97 7.49 13.30
N ASN A 581 48.84 6.68 12.25
CA ASN A 581 49.76 6.66 11.10
C ASN A 581 51.26 6.70 11.50
N ARG A 582 51.66 5.78 12.40
CA ARG A 582 53.02 5.67 12.97
C ARG A 582 53.46 6.83 13.87
N HIS A 583 52.61 7.83 14.09
CA HIS A 583 52.83 8.87 15.09
C HIS A 583 52.22 8.44 16.44
N ILE A 584 53.04 8.43 17.49
CA ILE A 584 52.58 8.05 18.85
C ILE A 584 52.10 9.30 19.57
N THR A 585 50.85 9.30 20.03
CA THR A 585 50.24 10.42 20.74
C THR A 585 49.24 9.95 21.79
N ASN A 586 49.04 10.77 22.81
CA ASN A 586 47.96 10.62 23.79
C ASN A 586 46.80 11.59 23.53
N ARG A 587 46.94 12.49 22.54
CA ARG A 587 45.98 13.56 22.24
C ARG A 587 45.30 13.28 20.91
N ILE A 588 44.01 12.97 20.95
CA ILE A 588 43.26 12.55 19.77
C ILE A 588 42.02 13.41 19.54
N MET A 589 41.54 13.37 18.30
CA MET A 589 40.25 13.91 17.88
C MET A 589 39.33 12.74 17.46
N THR A 590 38.12 12.71 18.00
CA THR A 590 37.13 11.63 17.84
C THR A 590 35.74 12.20 17.55
N HIS A 591 34.79 11.34 17.20
CA HIS A 591 33.40 11.75 16.96
C HIS A 591 32.67 11.96 18.31
N PRO A 592 31.74 12.93 18.45
CA PRO A 592 31.03 13.22 19.71
C PRO A 592 30.15 12.05 20.19
N ASP A 593 29.74 11.18 19.27
CA ASP A 593 28.98 9.96 19.60
C ASP A 593 29.84 8.79 20.07
N TYR A 594 31.17 8.87 19.95
CA TYR A 594 32.11 7.98 20.63
C TYR A 594 32.23 8.47 22.10
N ARG A 595 31.17 8.23 22.88
CA ARG A 595 31.01 8.78 24.24
C ARG A 595 31.87 8.08 25.29
N ASP A 596 33.16 8.39 25.31
CA ASP A 596 34.04 8.08 26.46
C ASP A 596 34.63 9.36 27.10
N LEU A 597 33.99 10.52 26.90
CA LEU A 597 34.36 11.77 27.59
C LEU A 597 34.22 11.61 29.11
N GLY A 598 35.37 11.61 29.79
CA GLY A 598 35.48 11.36 31.22
C GLY A 598 35.37 12.62 32.09
N THR A 599 36.27 12.70 33.08
CA THR A 599 36.47 13.91 33.89
C THR A 599 37.39 14.87 33.17
N VAL A 600 37.20 16.19 33.39
CA VAL A 600 37.99 17.25 32.75
C VAL A 600 39.49 16.93 32.83
N TYR A 601 40.11 16.80 31.66
CA TYR A 601 41.55 16.71 31.52
C TYR A 601 42.11 18.10 31.25
N THR A 602 43.03 18.55 32.10
CA THR A 602 43.68 19.85 31.99
C THR A 602 45.12 19.65 31.53
N ASP A 603 45.42 20.07 30.31
CA ASP A 603 46.76 20.00 29.74
C ASP A 603 47.50 21.31 29.97
N ILE A 604 48.71 21.23 30.54
CA ILE A 604 49.50 22.38 31.00
C ILE A 604 50.72 22.54 30.10
N TYR A 605 50.88 23.73 29.54
CA TYR A 605 52.03 24.10 28.73
C TYR A 605 52.77 25.30 29.33
N THR A 606 54.11 25.25 29.37
CA THR A 606 54.95 26.36 29.85
C THR A 606 55.80 26.88 28.71
N ILE A 607 55.70 28.18 28.43
CA ILE A 607 56.49 28.81 27.36
C ILE A 607 57.92 29.06 27.85
N SER A 608 58.91 28.62 27.07
CA SER A 608 60.32 28.90 27.31
C SER A 608 60.94 29.66 26.14
N GLY A 609 60.76 30.98 26.08
CA GLY A 609 61.37 31.87 25.08
C GLY A 609 60.39 32.66 24.20
N ASP A 610 60.94 33.60 23.42
CA ASP A 610 60.17 34.69 22.76
C ASP A 610 59.68 34.39 21.33
N ASP A 611 59.75 33.14 20.86
CA ASP A 611 59.29 32.72 19.53
C ASP A 611 58.06 31.79 19.62
N TRP A 612 57.41 31.53 18.49
CA TRP A 612 56.27 30.62 18.39
C TRP A 612 56.64 29.20 18.81
N GLN A 613 55.92 28.65 19.78
CA GLN A 613 56.11 27.28 20.25
C GLN A 613 54.83 26.46 20.12
N LYS A 614 54.98 25.18 19.79
CA LYS A 614 53.86 24.22 19.72
C LYS A 614 53.46 23.84 21.14
N ALA A 615 52.30 24.31 21.58
CA ALA A 615 51.74 23.96 22.88
C ALA A 615 51.04 22.59 22.83
N TRP A 616 50.14 22.41 21.85
CA TRP A 616 49.32 21.20 21.74
C TRP A 616 49.20 20.72 20.29
N GLY A 617 48.99 19.42 20.12
CA GLY A 617 48.74 18.78 18.83
C GLY A 617 47.77 17.63 18.98
N PHE A 618 46.67 17.68 18.25
CA PHE A 618 45.59 16.70 18.28
C PHE A 618 45.49 15.99 16.94
N TYR A 619 45.31 14.68 16.98
CA TYR A 619 45.41 13.80 15.82
C TYR A 619 44.08 13.08 15.64
N LEU A 620 43.52 13.09 14.42
CA LEU A 620 42.32 12.32 14.12
C LEU A 620 42.60 10.83 14.39
N TYR A 621 41.80 10.21 15.27
CA TYR A 621 42.08 8.86 15.77
C TYR A 621 42.16 7.79 14.67
N GLY A 622 41.36 7.93 13.61
CA GLY A 622 41.37 7.05 12.44
C GLY A 622 41.82 7.79 11.17
N PRO A 623 42.48 7.11 10.22
CA PRO A 623 42.79 7.69 8.92
C PRO A 623 41.51 7.96 8.12
N LEU A 624 41.59 8.92 7.20
CA LEU A 624 40.51 9.24 6.27
C LEU A 624 40.23 8.05 5.34
N GLU A 625 38.97 7.65 5.24
CA GLU A 625 38.55 6.57 4.32
C GLU A 625 38.46 7.03 2.86
N GLU A 626 38.32 8.34 2.63
CA GLU A 626 38.23 8.99 1.32
C GLU A 626 38.99 10.33 1.33
N ASP A 627 39.31 10.84 0.13
CA ASP A 627 39.98 12.14 -0.03
C ASP A 627 39.08 13.27 0.50
N TYR A 628 39.59 14.06 1.45
CA TYR A 628 38.86 15.17 2.04
C TYR A 628 39.35 16.51 1.51
N LYS A 629 38.46 17.30 0.91
CA LYS A 629 38.77 18.62 0.38
C LYS A 629 38.19 19.74 1.26
N LEU A 630 39.04 20.34 2.09
CA LEU A 630 38.68 21.48 2.93
C LEU A 630 38.58 22.76 2.08
N LYS A 631 37.34 23.23 1.85
CA LYS A 631 37.04 24.40 1.02
C LYS A 631 36.69 25.68 1.80
N ARG A 632 36.44 25.56 3.10
CA ARG A 632 35.92 26.64 3.97
C ARG A 632 36.66 26.67 5.30
N GLY A 633 36.42 27.72 6.09
CA GLY A 633 36.99 27.86 7.42
C GLY A 633 36.60 26.75 8.39
N VAL A 634 37.40 26.60 9.44
CA VAL A 634 37.22 25.67 10.55
C VAL A 634 37.03 26.49 11.81
N ASP A 635 36.04 26.14 12.63
CA ASP A 635 35.80 26.79 13.93
C ASP A 635 36.32 25.88 15.05
N LEU A 636 37.13 26.43 15.96
CA LEU A 636 37.66 25.71 17.12
C LEU A 636 37.09 26.35 18.39
N TYR A 637 36.61 25.53 19.33
CA TYR A 637 36.03 25.97 20.60
C TYR A 637 36.84 25.39 21.74
N PHE A 638 37.64 26.21 22.42
CA PHE A 638 38.57 25.74 23.46
C PHE A 638 38.43 26.47 24.79
N TYR A 639 38.55 25.72 25.89
CA TYR A 639 38.64 26.27 27.25
C TYR A 639 40.09 26.58 27.60
N LEU A 640 40.55 27.76 27.20
CA LEU A 640 41.94 28.22 27.39
C LEU A 640 42.05 29.29 28.48
N TYR A 641 43.07 29.20 29.32
CA TYR A 641 43.38 30.18 30.38
C TYR A 641 44.87 30.15 30.77
N SER A 642 45.31 31.08 31.61
CA SER A 642 46.69 31.20 32.11
C SER A 642 46.72 31.58 33.59
N ASP A 643 47.89 31.51 34.24
CA ASP A 643 48.03 31.87 35.67
C ASP A 643 47.60 33.32 35.99
N ALA A 644 47.71 34.24 35.03
CA ALA A 644 47.25 35.62 35.16
C ALA A 644 46.54 36.10 33.90
N LYS A 645 45.53 36.98 34.07
CA LYS A 645 44.74 37.54 32.97
C LYS A 645 45.62 38.30 31.99
N ARG A 646 45.55 37.95 30.70
CA ARG A 646 46.38 38.55 29.64
C ARG A 646 45.81 38.34 28.25
N THR A 647 46.52 38.89 27.29
CA THR A 647 46.21 38.79 25.88
C THR A 647 47.31 37.99 25.18
N VAL A 648 46.95 36.92 24.47
CA VAL A 648 47.88 35.95 23.87
C VAL A 648 47.63 35.86 22.37
N ASN A 649 48.70 35.75 21.59
CA ASN A 649 48.59 35.46 20.15
C ASN A 649 48.68 33.94 19.94
N ILE A 650 47.71 33.39 19.20
CA ILE A 650 47.60 31.96 18.91
C ILE A 650 47.79 31.73 17.42
N LYS A 651 48.46 30.65 17.04
CA LYS A 651 48.59 30.20 15.66
C LYS A 651 48.08 28.77 15.57
N ILE A 652 47.10 28.56 14.71
CA ILE A 652 46.55 27.22 14.42
C ILE A 652 47.16 26.72 13.13
N LYS A 653 47.75 25.52 13.17
CA LYS A 653 48.18 24.79 11.97
C LYS A 653 47.33 23.56 11.76
N ILE A 654 46.86 23.34 10.54
CA ILE A 654 46.17 22.11 10.14
C ILE A 654 47.08 21.38 9.14
N ALA A 655 47.43 20.14 9.44
CA ALA A 655 48.37 19.34 8.69
C ALA A 655 47.78 18.00 8.26
N ASP A 656 48.34 17.48 7.18
CA ASP A 656 48.05 16.17 6.59
C ASP A 656 49.15 15.21 7.05
N LEU A 657 48.82 14.24 7.89
CA LEU A 657 49.73 13.22 8.40
C LEU A 657 49.65 11.99 7.50
N ASP A 658 50.70 11.77 6.72
CA ASP A 658 50.75 10.64 5.78
C ASP A 658 50.89 9.28 6.47
N THR A 659 50.86 8.20 5.68
CA THR A 659 50.95 6.83 6.21
C THR A 659 52.33 6.45 6.77
N ASP A 660 53.37 7.22 6.47
CA ASP A 660 54.74 6.99 6.92
C ASP A 660 55.09 7.79 8.19
N GLY A 661 54.22 8.73 8.58
CA GLY A 661 54.33 9.53 9.79
C GLY A 661 54.86 10.95 9.54
N GLU A 662 54.98 11.38 8.27
CA GLU A 662 55.39 12.74 7.92
C GLU A 662 54.20 13.72 8.00
N VAL A 663 54.45 14.89 8.60
CA VAL A 663 53.45 15.94 8.82
C VAL A 663 53.60 17.03 7.76
N ASP A 664 52.64 17.16 6.85
CA ASP A 664 52.61 18.23 5.85
C ASP A 664 51.63 19.34 6.25
N HIS A 665 52.15 20.49 6.69
CA HIS A 665 51.33 21.62 7.12
C HIS A 665 50.63 22.29 5.93
N LYS A 666 49.31 22.12 5.84
CA LYS A 666 48.52 22.69 4.75
C LYS A 666 47.98 24.08 5.06
N ILE A 667 47.65 24.36 6.32
CA ILE A 667 47.08 25.63 6.78
C ILE A 667 47.90 26.13 7.97
N SER A 668 48.15 27.44 8.01
CA SER A 668 48.74 28.14 9.15
C SER A 668 48.05 29.50 9.30
N TYR A 669 47.24 29.66 10.34
CA TYR A 669 46.43 30.87 10.57
C TYR A 669 46.77 31.47 11.93
N GLN A 670 46.96 32.80 12.00
CA GLN A 670 47.29 33.52 13.22
C GLN A 670 46.09 34.31 13.72
N ILE A 671 45.73 34.10 14.99
CA ILE A 671 44.69 34.82 15.70
C ILE A 671 45.38 35.69 16.74
N LYS A 672 45.18 37.00 16.61
CA LYS A 672 45.79 37.97 17.51
C LYS A 672 44.86 38.34 18.64
N ASP A 673 45.47 38.75 19.73
CA ASP A 673 44.81 39.40 20.86
C ASP A 673 43.71 38.55 21.54
N VAL A 674 43.97 37.25 21.76
CA VAL A 674 43.03 36.36 22.47
C VAL A 674 43.13 36.58 23.98
N GLU A 675 42.04 36.98 24.63
CA GLU A 675 42.00 37.22 26.06
C GLU A 675 41.92 35.91 26.86
N PHE A 676 42.91 35.65 27.71
CA PHE A 676 42.93 34.54 28.66
C PHE A 676 42.62 35.05 30.07
N GLY A 677 41.72 34.36 30.77
CA GLY A 677 41.43 34.58 32.19
C GLY A 677 42.48 33.93 33.11
N SER A 678 42.38 34.22 34.42
CA SER A 678 43.17 33.55 35.48
C SER A 678 42.66 32.15 35.85
N ASP A 679 41.45 31.81 35.43
CA ASP A 679 40.74 30.57 35.76
C ASP A 679 40.05 30.01 34.51
N SER A 680 39.71 28.72 34.53
CA SER A 680 38.97 28.05 33.45
C SER A 680 37.68 28.80 33.11
N PRO A 681 37.49 29.24 31.85
CA PRO A 681 36.35 30.08 31.48
C PRO A 681 35.04 29.29 31.52
N SER A 682 33.92 29.93 31.83
CA SER A 682 32.60 29.26 31.87
C SER A 682 32.12 28.78 30.51
N GLU A 683 32.55 29.44 29.43
CA GLU A 683 32.24 29.11 28.03
C GLU A 683 33.55 28.98 27.23
N ALA A 684 33.54 28.13 26.20
CA ALA A 684 34.68 27.94 25.32
C ALA A 684 34.96 29.19 24.46
N ILE A 685 36.24 29.51 24.26
CA ILE A 685 36.67 30.58 23.36
C ILE A 685 36.58 30.05 21.93
N ARG A 686 35.82 30.76 21.08
CA ARG A 686 35.76 30.48 19.65
C ARG A 686 36.96 31.07 18.92
N LEU A 687 37.71 30.23 18.22
CA LEU A 687 38.88 30.55 17.41
C LEU A 687 38.61 30.20 15.94
N PRO A 688 38.20 31.17 15.10
CA PRO A 688 37.92 30.91 13.69
C PRO A 688 39.21 30.81 12.86
N VAL A 689 39.31 29.80 12.00
CA VAL A 689 40.41 29.63 11.04
C VAL A 689 39.89 29.79 9.63
N GLU A 690 40.35 30.82 8.93
CA GLU A 690 39.94 31.06 7.54
C GLU A 690 40.79 30.26 6.55
N VAL A 691 40.13 29.65 5.56
CA VAL A 691 40.78 28.89 4.49
C VAL A 691 40.64 29.67 3.18
N GLN A 692 41.71 30.35 2.77
CA GLN A 692 41.73 31.20 1.56
C GLN A 692 41.76 30.38 0.25
N LYS A 693 42.38 29.19 0.27
CA LYS A 693 42.48 28.29 -0.88
C LYS A 693 42.14 26.88 -0.45
N SER A 694 41.34 26.17 -1.24
CA SER A 694 40.93 24.81 -0.90
C SER A 694 42.13 23.89 -0.78
N VAL A 695 42.19 23.13 0.32
CA VAL A 695 43.23 22.15 0.63
C VAL A 695 42.68 20.74 0.47
N MET A 696 43.55 19.80 0.10
CA MET A 696 43.23 18.38 -0.08
C MET A 696 44.01 17.56 0.96
N PHE A 697 43.31 16.69 1.67
CA PHE A 697 43.82 15.65 2.57
C PHE A 697 43.52 14.30 1.94
N ARG A 698 44.49 13.39 1.92
CA ARG A 698 44.38 12.16 1.13
C ARG A 698 43.76 11.01 1.91
N THR A 699 43.11 10.11 1.18
CA THR A 699 42.69 8.80 1.69
C THR A 699 43.87 8.08 2.35
N GLY A 700 43.66 7.50 3.52
CA GLY A 700 44.68 6.83 4.33
C GLY A 700 45.54 7.75 5.20
N HIS A 701 45.46 9.07 5.01
CA HIS A 701 46.14 10.05 5.86
C HIS A 701 45.26 10.47 7.05
N SER A 702 45.83 11.09 8.07
CA SER A 702 45.11 11.60 9.24
C SER A 702 45.24 13.13 9.33
N ILE A 703 44.18 13.81 9.80
CA ILE A 703 44.22 15.26 10.00
C ILE A 703 44.84 15.57 11.36
N VAL A 704 45.76 16.53 11.41
CA VAL A 704 46.40 17.00 12.64
C VAL A 704 46.11 18.48 12.82
N VAL A 705 45.68 18.87 14.02
CA VAL A 705 45.50 20.26 14.41
C VAL A 705 46.50 20.61 15.51
N GLU A 706 47.35 21.59 15.24
CA GLU A 706 48.34 22.08 16.20
C GLU A 706 48.02 23.49 16.65
N ILE A 707 48.15 23.71 17.96
CA ILE A 707 47.96 24.99 18.62
C ILE A 707 49.35 25.48 19.03
N TRP A 708 49.73 26.61 18.46
CA TRP A 708 50.99 27.29 18.74
C TRP A 708 50.69 28.59 19.48
N VAL A 709 51.50 28.91 20.46
CA VAL A 709 51.37 30.11 21.28
C VAL A 709 52.69 30.86 21.30
N ILE A 710 52.61 32.17 21.55
CA ILE A 710 53.76 33.05 21.78
C ILE A 710 53.45 33.93 22.98
N GLY A 711 54.38 34.06 23.91
CA GLY A 711 54.19 34.76 25.19
C GLY A 711 55.52 35.01 25.91
N GLU A 712 55.47 35.81 26.97
CA GLU A 712 56.64 36.13 27.81
C GLU A 712 56.94 34.96 28.77
N GLY A 713 58.23 34.68 29.02
CA GLY A 713 58.71 33.43 29.63
C GLY A 713 58.30 33.16 31.08
N ASP A 714 58.34 31.87 31.45
CA ASP A 714 58.07 31.25 32.78
C ASP A 714 56.60 31.06 33.19
N GLU A 715 55.66 31.18 32.26
CA GLU A 715 54.22 31.08 32.56
C GLU A 715 53.51 29.84 32.05
N LYS A 716 52.47 29.41 32.79
CA LYS A 716 51.65 28.25 32.46
C LYS A 716 50.36 28.65 31.74
N TYR A 717 50.08 27.91 30.68
CA TYR A 717 48.86 27.96 29.89
C TYR A 717 48.15 26.63 30.03
N TYR A 718 46.83 26.70 30.10
CA TYR A 718 45.97 25.57 30.41
C TYR A 718 44.95 25.37 29.30
N LEU A 719 44.72 24.12 28.91
CA LEU A 719 43.66 23.70 28.00
C LEU A 719 42.82 22.60 28.67
N ASP A 720 41.56 22.91 28.97
CA ASP A 720 40.61 21.93 29.50
C ASP A 720 39.84 21.24 28.37
N TYR A 721 39.80 19.91 28.38
CA TYR A 721 39.04 19.09 27.43
C TYR A 721 38.66 17.73 28.04
N ASP A 722 38.12 16.82 27.22
CA ASP A 722 37.79 15.43 27.62
C ASP A 722 36.70 15.30 28.70
N SER A 723 35.68 16.17 28.68
CA SER A 723 34.54 16.09 29.59
C SER A 723 33.26 16.71 29.04
N LEU A 724 32.11 16.13 29.42
CA LEU A 724 30.78 16.68 29.15
C LEU A 724 30.54 18.09 29.71
N SER A 725 31.32 18.51 30.72
CA SER A 725 31.21 19.85 31.31
C SER A 725 32.14 20.89 30.66
N LYS A 726 33.16 20.44 29.92
CA LYS A 726 34.21 21.23 29.27
C LYS A 726 34.61 20.59 27.95
N GLU A 727 33.67 20.56 27.02
CA GLU A 727 33.86 19.92 25.72
C GLU A 727 34.59 20.88 24.76
N SER A 728 35.90 20.68 24.61
CA SER A 728 36.69 21.37 23.58
C SER A 728 36.51 20.65 22.24
N VAL A 729 36.11 21.39 21.21
CA VAL A 729 35.62 20.83 19.93
C VAL A 729 36.24 21.55 18.73
N ILE A 730 36.45 20.81 17.64
CA ILE A 730 36.85 21.36 16.34
C ILE A 730 35.81 21.00 15.29
N GLU A 731 35.18 22.00 14.67
CA GLU A 731 34.13 21.80 13.68
C GLU A 731 34.69 21.80 12.25
N PHE A 732 34.74 20.61 11.63
CA PHE A 732 35.15 20.46 10.23
C PHE A 732 33.95 20.38 9.29
N PRO A 733 33.92 21.14 8.19
CA PRO A 733 32.83 21.05 7.22
C PRO A 733 32.94 19.80 6.34
N GLY A 734 31.92 18.94 6.32
CA GLY A 734 31.76 17.85 5.35
C GLY A 734 32.58 16.58 5.60
N ILE A 735 32.91 16.25 6.86
CA ILE A 735 33.51 14.96 7.22
C ILE A 735 32.39 14.00 7.65
N VAL A 736 31.88 13.15 6.77
CA VAL A 736 30.79 12.22 7.10
C VAL A 736 31.38 10.89 7.61
N MET A 737 31.07 10.51 8.85
CA MET A 737 31.27 9.14 9.35
C MET A 737 29.97 8.33 9.11
N PRO A 738 30.05 7.06 8.66
CA PRO A 738 28.85 6.32 8.25
C PRO A 738 27.96 5.93 9.44
N GLU A 739 26.75 6.49 9.50
CA GLU A 739 25.71 6.05 10.44
C GLU A 739 24.85 4.91 9.87
N TYR A 740 24.77 3.80 10.62
CA TYR A 740 23.86 2.71 10.34
C TYR A 740 22.43 3.05 10.76
N LEU A 741 21.59 3.53 9.84
CA LEU A 741 20.14 3.58 10.03
C LEU A 741 19.40 3.38 8.70
N LEU A 742 19.26 2.12 8.28
CA LEU A 742 18.58 1.75 7.02
C LEU A 742 17.73 0.45 6.95
N PRO A 743 17.28 -0.23 8.03
CA PRO A 743 16.51 -1.46 7.79
C PRO A 743 15.04 -1.28 7.39
N PHE A 744 14.39 -0.13 7.67
CA PHE A 744 12.91 -0.11 7.64
C PHE A 744 12.25 0.54 6.41
N MET A 745 12.99 1.16 5.48
CA MET A 745 12.39 1.81 4.29
C MET A 745 12.55 1.07 2.96
N LEU A 746 13.25 -0.08 2.93
CA LEU A 746 13.69 -0.73 1.67
C LEU A 746 12.79 -1.85 1.13
N ILE A 747 11.65 -2.16 1.75
CA ILE A 747 10.92 -3.40 1.42
C ILE A 747 10.03 -3.27 0.17
N ALA A 748 9.61 -2.06 -0.22
CA ALA A 748 8.75 -1.86 -1.40
C ALA A 748 9.45 -2.12 -2.78
N PRO A 749 10.70 -1.68 -3.03
CA PRO A 749 11.34 -1.86 -4.34
C PRO A 749 12.05 -3.20 -4.58
N LEU A 750 12.21 -4.08 -3.59
CA LEU A 750 12.91 -5.37 -3.74
C LEU A 750 12.08 -6.44 -4.49
N ILE A 751 10.77 -6.20 -4.63
CA ILE A 751 9.80 -7.12 -5.18
C ILE A 751 10.09 -7.48 -6.66
N PRO A 752 10.37 -6.52 -7.57
CA PRO A 752 10.69 -6.83 -8.96
C PRO A 752 12.11 -7.39 -9.14
N LEU A 753 13.07 -6.95 -8.31
CA LEU A 753 14.45 -7.43 -8.31
C LEU A 753 14.53 -8.91 -7.92
N PHE A 754 13.79 -9.35 -6.89
CA PHE A 754 13.66 -10.76 -6.54
C PHE A 754 13.02 -11.59 -7.67
N VAL A 755 12.00 -11.04 -8.33
CA VAL A 755 11.32 -11.69 -9.47
C VAL A 755 12.27 -11.86 -10.67
N LEU A 756 13.16 -10.89 -10.93
CA LEU A 756 14.13 -10.93 -12.02
C LEU A 756 15.36 -11.81 -11.71
N LYS A 757 15.88 -11.77 -10.48
CA LYS A 757 17.04 -12.56 -10.04
C LYS A 757 16.70 -14.06 -10.01
N ALA A 758 15.49 -14.42 -9.54
CA ALA A 758 14.97 -15.79 -9.63
C ALA A 758 14.85 -16.32 -11.07
N ARG A 759 14.67 -15.43 -12.05
CA ARG A 759 14.53 -15.78 -13.47
C ARG A 759 15.89 -15.93 -14.19
N LYS A 760 16.92 -15.18 -13.77
CA LYS A 760 18.32 -15.35 -14.24
C LYS A 760 18.98 -16.59 -13.65
N TRP A 761 18.79 -16.85 -12.35
CA TRP A 761 19.32 -18.05 -11.68
C TRP A 761 18.83 -19.36 -12.33
N ARG A 762 17.56 -19.38 -12.77
CA ARG A 762 16.95 -20.52 -13.47
C ARG A 762 17.51 -20.77 -14.89
N LYS A 763 18.07 -19.73 -15.53
CA LYS A 763 18.68 -19.85 -16.87
C LYS A 763 20.11 -20.39 -16.82
N SER A 764 20.88 -20.11 -15.77
CA SER A 764 22.25 -20.65 -15.66
C SER A 764 22.27 -22.11 -15.23
N HIS A 765 21.27 -22.58 -14.48
CA HIS A 765 21.22 -23.95 -13.94
C HIS A 765 20.44 -24.96 -14.80
N HIS A 766 19.91 -24.57 -15.96
CA HIS A 766 19.29 -25.49 -16.93
C HIS A 766 20.01 -25.47 -18.29
N GLY A 767 21.22 -24.89 -18.36
CA GLY A 767 22.05 -24.79 -19.56
C GLY A 767 23.12 -25.88 -19.68
N GLY A 768 23.14 -26.88 -18.80
CA GLY A 768 24.11 -27.96 -18.87
C GLY A 768 23.57 -29.20 -18.18
N ILE A 769 22.91 -30.06 -18.95
CA ILE A 769 23.07 -31.53 -19.00
C ILE A 769 22.41 -31.90 -20.34
N ARG A 770 23.24 -32.38 -21.28
CA ARG A 770 22.83 -33.00 -22.54
C ARG A 770 22.36 -34.42 -22.28
#